data_AF-A0A3R6TGC5-F1
#
_entry.id   AF-A0A3R6TGC5-F1
#
_cell.length_a   1.000
_cell.length_b   1.000
_cell.length_c   1.000
_cell.angle_alpha   90.00
_cell.angle_beta   90.00
_cell.angle_gamma   90.00
#
_symmetry.space_group_name_H-M   'P 1'
#
loop_
_entity.id
_entity.type
_entity.pdbx_description
1 polymer ?
#
loop_
_entity_poly.entity_id
_entity_poly.type
_entity_poly.pdbx_seq_one_letter_code
_entity_poly.pdbx_strand_id
1 'polypeptide(L)'
;MWKDYSIGFIKKNRASSVSVMVAAFISAMFLSLLCGLFYNFWNYEIESVVLEEGNWQGRISGAFEENEVSEIENFANVKTAVINEDLSDEQTLVVDICFDDMRAAYQDMPLIAQQLGVPETSVSYHESLLSSYFINDPQDSNPPLLMAFYLFVLLLVSVSLILIIHNSFAVSMNARVHQFGIFSSIGATPGQIRTCLLQEAAMLCVFPVLLGSFVGITLTFGAIQAVNVLAEGIVGRHEAVFTYHPLVFAVTILTSFLTVLISAWLPARKLSKMTPLEAIKNTGELQLKRRKKSRILALLFGIEGELAGNALKAQKKSLRTATLSLTLSFLGFALMLSFFTLSGISTNHTYFERYQDAWDVMATLEDTKIEDFSHTDEIHALPDTDSVIYQKANAVCSIGVDAVSEEVKSLGGLETVAGSDVSMADGIYTIQAPIVIMDDSSFATYCEQIGVSSTENGSVVLNRIWDNINSNFRYKEYVPFLSENQDTMTLQNMEDAAATVEISVLGFTKEPPVLREEYDNYALVQFVSLSTWKQIEGTIGNAEPDTYIRILSEKERTLTELSMIETELTNVLGHDISFEVENRIQEKIDNDAMLNGYKLIIGALCVLLAFIGIANVFSNTLGFIRQRKREFARYMSIGMTPEGMRKMFWIEALVIAGRPVLITLPITVVFVWLMITASYLNPMEFLAVAPIVPILLFIAALFGFVALAYYLGGKKILKCDLVEALRTDYMG
;
A
#
# COMPACT_ATOMS: atom_id res chain seq x y z
N MET A 1 24.42 -12.37 -43.95
CA MET A 1 25.27 -13.32 -43.21
C MET A 1 24.82 -13.52 -41.77
N TRP A 2 25.06 -12.59 -40.82
CA TRP A 2 24.66 -12.80 -39.41
C TRP A 2 23.14 -12.94 -39.20
N LYS A 3 22.34 -12.17 -39.96
CA LYS A 3 20.86 -12.27 -39.96
C LYS A 3 20.36 -13.66 -40.39
N ASP A 4 20.83 -14.14 -41.54
CA ASP A 4 20.44 -15.45 -42.09
C ASP A 4 20.89 -16.61 -41.19
N TYR A 5 22.06 -16.45 -40.58
CA TYR A 5 22.61 -17.39 -39.61
C TYR A 5 21.75 -17.48 -38.35
N SER A 6 21.36 -16.34 -37.76
CA SER A 6 20.47 -16.29 -36.59
C SER A 6 19.11 -16.93 -36.88
N ILE A 7 18.52 -16.65 -38.05
CA ILE A 7 17.24 -17.25 -38.47
C ILE A 7 17.36 -18.78 -38.61
N GLY A 8 18.46 -19.25 -39.21
CA GLY A 8 18.73 -20.69 -39.36
C GLY A 8 18.86 -21.41 -38.02
N PHE A 9 19.49 -20.76 -37.03
CA PHE A 9 19.63 -21.33 -35.68
C PHE A 9 18.29 -21.40 -34.94
N ILE A 10 17.50 -20.32 -34.95
CA ILE A 10 16.18 -20.28 -34.28
C ILE A 10 15.29 -21.42 -34.79
N LYS A 11 15.30 -21.69 -36.11
CA LYS A 11 14.52 -22.79 -36.71
C LYS A 11 14.98 -24.17 -36.23
N LYS A 12 16.28 -24.37 -36.02
CA LYS A 12 16.87 -25.67 -35.63
C LYS A 12 16.78 -25.94 -34.13
N ASN A 13 16.78 -24.92 -33.28
CA ASN A 13 16.81 -25.07 -31.82
C ASN A 13 15.55 -24.54 -31.13
N ARG A 14 14.38 -25.05 -31.55
CA ARG A 14 13.06 -24.57 -31.12
C ARG A 14 12.88 -24.56 -29.59
N ALA A 15 13.34 -25.59 -28.88
CA ALA A 15 13.12 -25.68 -27.43
C ALA A 15 13.80 -24.55 -26.65
N SER A 16 15.01 -24.17 -27.05
CA SER A 16 15.77 -23.07 -26.42
C SER A 16 15.16 -21.70 -26.76
N SER A 17 14.77 -21.51 -28.02
CA SER A 17 14.09 -20.29 -28.47
C SER A 17 12.73 -20.11 -27.80
N VAL A 18 11.93 -21.18 -27.67
CA VAL A 18 10.64 -21.14 -26.97
C VAL A 18 10.82 -20.77 -25.50
N SER A 19 11.83 -21.30 -24.80
CA SER A 19 12.09 -20.92 -23.41
C SER A 19 12.37 -19.42 -23.25
N VAL A 20 13.13 -18.83 -24.17
CA VAL A 20 13.41 -17.38 -24.17
C VAL A 20 12.15 -16.58 -24.48
N MET A 21 11.38 -17.00 -25.49
CA MET A 21 10.12 -16.34 -25.86
C MET A 21 9.11 -16.35 -24.72
N VAL A 22 8.93 -17.49 -24.04
CA VAL A 22 8.03 -17.63 -22.90
C VAL A 22 8.47 -16.74 -21.73
N ALA A 23 9.76 -16.70 -21.40
CA ALA A 23 10.27 -15.83 -20.34
C ALA A 23 10.05 -14.33 -20.64
N ALA A 24 10.29 -13.92 -21.89
CA ALA A 24 10.06 -12.55 -22.32
C ALA A 24 8.56 -12.18 -22.33
N PHE A 25 7.70 -13.08 -22.80
CA PHE A 25 6.24 -12.92 -22.76
C PHE A 25 5.73 -12.72 -21.33
N ILE A 26 6.08 -13.64 -20.43
CA ILE A 26 5.62 -13.59 -19.03
C ILE A 26 6.09 -12.31 -18.34
N SER A 27 7.35 -11.92 -18.56
CA SER A 27 7.90 -10.69 -17.98
C SER A 27 7.20 -9.43 -18.48
N ALA A 28 6.95 -9.32 -19.79
CA ALA A 28 6.28 -8.15 -20.37
C ALA A 28 4.81 -8.09 -19.96
N MET A 29 4.13 -9.23 -19.94
CA MET A 29 2.75 -9.36 -19.45
C MET A 29 2.63 -8.92 -18.00
N PHE A 30 3.52 -9.39 -17.14
CA PHE A 30 3.47 -9.06 -15.72
C PHE A 30 3.81 -7.59 -15.44
N LEU A 31 4.84 -7.06 -16.10
CA LEU A 31 5.20 -5.65 -15.96
C LEU A 31 4.08 -4.74 -16.44
N SER A 32 3.44 -5.08 -17.57
CA SER A 32 2.29 -4.36 -18.08
C SER A 32 1.07 -4.44 -17.17
N LEU A 33 0.81 -5.61 -16.59
CA LEU A 33 -0.28 -5.79 -15.63
C LEU A 33 -0.05 -4.93 -14.37
N LEU A 34 1.15 -4.96 -13.80
CA LEU A 34 1.47 -4.16 -12.61
C LEU A 34 1.41 -2.65 -12.89
N CYS A 35 1.99 -2.18 -13.99
CA CYS A 35 1.91 -0.77 -14.35
C CYS A 35 0.47 -0.33 -14.65
N GLY A 36 -0.32 -1.18 -15.31
CA GLY A 36 -1.72 -0.90 -15.60
C GLY A 36 -2.59 -0.84 -14.36
N LEU A 37 -2.48 -1.83 -13.45
CA LEU A 37 -3.21 -1.85 -12.18
C LEU A 37 -2.84 -0.66 -11.31
N PHE A 38 -1.55 -0.39 -11.18
CA PHE A 38 -1.07 0.77 -10.43
C PHE A 38 -1.66 2.08 -10.93
N TYR A 39 -1.57 2.32 -12.24
CA TYR A 39 -2.08 3.53 -12.85
C TYR A 39 -3.59 3.70 -12.67
N ASN A 40 -4.35 2.62 -12.79
CA ASN A 40 -5.81 2.69 -12.64
C ASN A 40 -6.23 2.89 -11.18
N PHE A 41 -5.58 2.23 -10.21
CA PHE A 41 -5.87 2.48 -8.79
C PHE A 41 -5.45 3.88 -8.37
N TRP A 42 -4.29 4.33 -8.84
CA TRP A 42 -3.81 5.70 -8.61
C TRP A 42 -4.79 6.75 -9.16
N ASN A 43 -5.27 6.57 -10.40
CA ASN A 43 -6.25 7.47 -10.98
C ASN A 43 -7.59 7.42 -10.25
N TYR A 44 -8.06 6.23 -9.89
CA TYR A 44 -9.30 6.05 -9.15
C TYR A 44 -9.24 6.80 -7.81
N GLU A 45 -8.14 6.68 -7.08
CA GLU A 45 -7.96 7.39 -5.80
C GLU A 45 -8.04 8.91 -5.98
N ILE A 46 -7.33 9.45 -6.97
CA ILE A 46 -7.37 10.89 -7.29
C ILE A 46 -8.77 11.31 -7.71
N GLU A 47 -9.46 10.52 -8.53
CA GLU A 47 -10.82 10.82 -8.98
C GLU A 47 -11.80 10.81 -7.81
N SER A 48 -11.70 9.85 -6.88
CA SER A 48 -12.51 9.79 -5.65
C SER A 48 -12.30 11.05 -4.81
N VAL A 49 -11.04 11.38 -4.49
CA VAL A 49 -10.69 12.57 -3.69
C VAL A 49 -11.19 13.85 -4.36
N VAL A 50 -11.06 13.97 -5.69
CA VAL A 50 -11.53 15.15 -6.42
C VAL A 50 -13.06 15.24 -6.46
N LEU A 51 -13.76 14.11 -6.52
CA LEU A 51 -15.23 14.08 -6.50
C LEU A 51 -15.79 14.40 -5.10
N GLU A 52 -15.12 13.94 -4.05
CA GLU A 52 -15.55 14.10 -2.65
C GLU A 52 -15.13 15.46 -2.07
N GLU A 53 -13.86 15.85 -2.22
CA GLU A 53 -13.26 17.02 -1.54
C GLU A 53 -13.01 18.20 -2.50
N GLY A 54 -13.13 17.99 -3.82
CA GLY A 54 -12.83 18.97 -4.86
C GLY A 54 -11.37 18.96 -5.34
N ASN A 55 -11.04 19.74 -6.36
CA ASN A 55 -9.71 19.73 -7.02
C ASN A 55 -8.79 20.89 -6.59
N TRP A 56 -9.03 21.52 -5.44
CA TRP A 56 -8.19 22.59 -4.92
C TRP A 56 -6.91 22.02 -4.30
N GLN A 57 -5.81 22.78 -4.26
CA GLN A 57 -4.54 22.34 -3.66
C GLN A 57 -4.21 23.11 -2.38
N GLY A 58 -4.55 24.39 -2.34
CA GLY A 58 -4.47 25.21 -1.15
C GLY A 58 -5.72 26.04 -1.02
N ARG A 59 -6.16 26.29 0.21
CA ARG A 59 -7.33 27.09 0.52
C ARG A 59 -6.95 28.15 1.55
N ILE A 60 -7.41 29.37 1.34
CA ILE A 60 -7.17 30.50 2.23
C ILE A 60 -8.53 31.05 2.66
N SER A 61 -8.71 31.22 3.97
CA SER A 61 -9.86 31.91 4.55
C SER A 61 -9.45 33.26 5.12
N GLY A 62 -10.29 34.29 4.97
CA GLY A 62 -10.08 35.54 5.69
C GLY A 62 -10.90 36.72 5.20
N ALA A 63 -10.76 37.85 5.90
CA ALA A 63 -11.45 39.09 5.59
C ALA A 63 -10.62 39.94 4.61
N PHE A 64 -10.74 39.66 3.32
CA PHE A 64 -10.13 40.43 2.22
C PHE A 64 -11.16 40.68 1.10
N GLU A 65 -10.95 41.68 0.24
CA GLU A 65 -11.94 42.05 -0.79
C GLU A 65 -11.91 41.06 -1.99
N GLU A 66 -13.05 40.84 -2.67
CA GLU A 66 -13.11 39.96 -3.86
C GLU A 66 -12.14 40.38 -4.98
N ASN A 67 -11.78 41.67 -5.06
CA ASN A 67 -10.82 42.17 -6.04
C ASN A 67 -9.39 41.67 -5.75
N GLU A 68 -9.05 41.33 -4.51
CA GLU A 68 -7.74 40.80 -4.09
C GLU A 68 -7.55 39.34 -4.52
N VAL A 69 -8.64 38.61 -4.81
CA VAL A 69 -8.58 37.25 -5.39
C VAL A 69 -7.86 37.25 -6.74
N SER A 70 -8.02 38.31 -7.54
CA SER A 70 -7.32 38.46 -8.81
C SER A 70 -5.82 38.76 -8.63
N GLU A 71 -5.38 39.15 -7.43
CA GLU A 71 -3.95 39.26 -7.10
C GLU A 71 -3.30 37.91 -6.86
N ILE A 72 -4.06 36.92 -6.38
CA ILE A 72 -3.60 35.55 -6.18
C ILE A 72 -3.22 34.91 -7.52
N GLU A 73 -3.99 35.17 -8.58
CA GLU A 73 -3.68 34.70 -9.94
C GLU A 73 -2.39 35.32 -10.53
N ASN A 74 -1.87 36.40 -9.94
CA ASN A 74 -0.60 36.98 -10.39
C ASN A 74 0.63 36.19 -9.90
N PHE A 75 0.46 35.23 -8.98
CA PHE A 75 1.54 34.35 -8.55
C PHE A 75 1.92 33.38 -9.67
N ALA A 76 3.22 33.22 -9.90
CA ALA A 76 3.73 32.54 -11.10
C ALA A 76 3.32 31.07 -11.23
N ASN A 77 3.01 30.40 -10.12
CA ASN A 77 2.62 28.99 -10.09
C ASN A 77 1.12 28.79 -9.85
N VAL A 78 0.35 29.87 -9.65
CA VAL A 78 -1.10 29.78 -9.48
C VAL A 78 -1.76 29.70 -10.86
N LYS A 79 -2.61 28.68 -11.03
CA LYS A 79 -3.37 28.45 -12.25
C LYS A 79 -4.72 29.15 -12.22
N THR A 80 -5.44 29.01 -11.10
CA THR A 80 -6.75 29.62 -10.87
C THR A 80 -6.95 29.84 -9.37
N ALA A 81 -7.60 30.95 -9.02
CA ALA A 81 -8.10 31.20 -7.67
C ALA A 81 -9.61 31.44 -7.76
N VAL A 82 -10.40 30.59 -7.11
CA VAL A 82 -11.87 30.61 -7.20
C VAL A 82 -12.45 30.82 -5.81
N ILE A 83 -13.37 31.75 -5.68
CA ILE A 83 -14.12 31.95 -4.43
C ILE A 83 -15.03 30.74 -4.24
N ASN A 84 -14.93 30.10 -3.09
CA ASN A 84 -15.82 29.02 -2.69
C ASN A 84 -17.06 29.65 -2.04
N GLU A 85 -18.12 29.84 -2.82
CA GLU A 85 -19.35 30.49 -2.36
C GLU A 85 -20.05 29.70 -1.24
N ASP A 86 -19.90 28.37 -1.20
CA ASP A 86 -20.52 27.51 -0.20
C ASP A 86 -19.87 27.66 1.19
N LEU A 87 -18.57 27.97 1.22
CA LEU A 87 -17.79 28.15 2.44
C LEU A 87 -17.56 29.61 2.82
N SER A 88 -17.93 30.56 1.96
CA SER A 88 -17.76 32.00 2.22
C SER A 88 -19.00 32.60 2.86
N ASP A 89 -18.81 33.55 3.78
CA ASP A 89 -19.90 34.31 4.41
C ASP A 89 -19.76 35.83 4.19
N GLU A 90 -20.60 36.64 4.84
CA GLU A 90 -20.56 38.12 4.67
C GLU A 90 -19.28 38.77 5.22
N GLN A 91 -18.49 38.07 6.03
CA GLN A 91 -17.30 38.58 6.74
C GLN A 91 -16.00 37.87 6.33
N THR A 92 -16.05 36.62 5.90
CA THR A 92 -14.90 35.82 5.48
C THR A 92 -15.09 35.22 4.09
N LEU A 93 -14.08 35.47 3.26
CA LEU A 93 -13.98 34.90 1.92
C LEU A 93 -13.07 33.68 1.97
N VAL A 94 -13.56 32.56 1.45
CA VAL A 94 -12.80 31.32 1.29
C VAL A 94 -12.42 31.18 -0.18
N VAL A 95 -11.13 31.08 -0.45
CA VAL A 95 -10.61 30.98 -1.82
C VAL A 95 -9.88 29.67 -2.02
N ASP A 96 -10.35 28.91 -3.01
CA ASP A 96 -9.75 27.68 -3.50
C ASP A 96 -8.70 28.00 -4.56
N ILE A 97 -7.45 27.65 -4.27
CA ILE A 97 -6.30 27.93 -5.12
C ILE A 97 -5.82 26.63 -5.78
N CYS A 98 -5.75 26.66 -7.11
CA CYS A 98 -5.16 25.61 -7.90
C CYS A 98 -3.81 26.05 -8.47
N PHE A 99 -2.82 25.17 -8.46
CA PHE A 99 -1.47 25.45 -8.94
C PHE A 99 -1.17 24.76 -10.28
N ASP A 100 -0.37 25.40 -11.13
CA ASP A 100 0.20 24.79 -12.34
C ASP A 100 1.28 23.75 -11.98
N ASP A 101 2.09 24.04 -10.97
CA ASP A 101 2.98 23.07 -10.31
C ASP A 101 2.56 22.90 -8.86
N MET A 102 1.86 21.80 -8.57
CA MET A 102 1.36 21.45 -7.24
C MET A 102 2.48 21.43 -6.17
N ARG A 103 3.75 21.22 -6.56
CA ARG A 103 4.88 21.19 -5.62
C ARG A 103 5.16 22.55 -4.99
N ALA A 104 4.72 23.62 -5.65
CA ALA A 104 4.86 24.98 -5.15
C ALA A 104 3.86 25.30 -4.05
N ALA A 105 2.82 24.47 -3.81
CA ALA A 105 1.76 24.77 -2.84
C ALA A 105 2.33 25.14 -1.45
N TYR A 106 3.17 24.29 -0.84
CA TYR A 106 3.78 24.57 0.47
C TYR A 106 4.77 25.74 0.49
N GLN A 107 5.26 26.18 -0.69
CA GLN A 107 6.18 27.31 -0.79
C GLN A 107 5.43 28.63 -1.00
N ASP A 108 4.41 28.62 -1.85
CA ASP A 108 3.74 29.80 -2.35
C ASP A 108 2.54 30.18 -1.47
N MET A 109 1.83 29.22 -0.86
CA MET A 109 0.69 29.51 0.00
C MET A 109 1.05 30.42 1.20
N PRO A 110 2.18 30.24 1.91
CA PRO A 110 2.59 31.19 2.96
C PRO A 110 2.89 32.59 2.43
N LEU A 111 3.42 32.69 1.20
CA LEU A 111 3.72 33.97 0.55
C LEU A 111 2.44 34.69 0.11
N ILE A 112 1.46 33.93 -0.40
CA ILE A 112 0.13 34.43 -0.75
C ILE A 112 -0.58 34.94 0.51
N ALA A 113 -0.57 34.15 1.59
CA ALA A 113 -1.15 34.56 2.86
C ALA A 113 -0.50 35.84 3.42
N GLN A 114 0.83 35.92 3.38
CA GLN A 114 1.56 37.12 3.81
C GLN A 114 1.21 38.35 2.95
N GLN A 115 1.00 38.19 1.65
CA GLN A 115 0.63 39.30 0.76
C GLN A 115 -0.79 39.80 1.02
N LEU A 116 -1.73 38.88 1.28
CA LEU A 116 -3.12 39.19 1.65
C LEU A 116 -3.26 39.69 3.10
N GLY A 117 -2.18 39.64 3.90
CA GLY A 117 -2.19 40.09 5.29
C GLY A 117 -2.94 39.15 6.25
N VAL A 118 -3.20 37.91 5.82
CA VAL A 118 -3.89 36.88 6.62
C VAL A 118 -2.87 36.01 7.38
N PRO A 119 -3.21 35.53 8.59
CA PRO A 119 -2.32 34.70 9.39
C PRO A 119 -2.08 33.33 8.74
N GLU A 120 -0.89 32.74 8.91
CA GLU A 120 -0.57 31.42 8.34
C GLU A 120 -1.51 30.30 8.81
N THR A 121 -2.20 30.48 9.94
CA THR A 121 -3.21 29.54 10.46
C THR A 121 -4.50 29.50 9.64
N SER A 122 -4.72 30.47 8.75
CA SER A 122 -5.87 30.51 7.84
C SER A 122 -5.63 29.79 6.50
N VAL A 123 -4.43 29.21 6.35
CA VAL A 123 -4.03 28.44 5.19
C VAL A 123 -4.30 26.96 5.46
N SER A 124 -5.11 26.35 4.61
CA SER A 124 -5.32 24.90 4.58
C SER A 124 -4.76 24.31 3.29
N TYR A 125 -4.26 23.08 3.38
CA TYR A 125 -3.73 22.33 2.26
C TYR A 125 -4.58 21.10 2.01
N HIS A 126 -4.78 20.75 0.75
CA HIS A 126 -5.49 19.53 0.39
C HIS A 126 -4.53 18.33 0.51
N GLU A 127 -4.24 17.92 1.74
CA GLU A 127 -3.26 16.88 2.08
C GLU A 127 -3.56 15.54 1.38
N SER A 128 -4.82 15.13 1.30
CA SER A 128 -5.26 13.91 0.60
C SER A 128 -4.86 13.90 -0.88
N LEU A 129 -5.12 15.01 -1.58
CA LEU A 129 -4.79 15.18 -3.00
C LEU A 129 -3.27 15.34 -3.21
N LEU A 130 -2.61 16.20 -2.43
CA LEU A 130 -1.18 16.48 -2.55
C LEU A 130 -0.33 15.24 -2.27
N SER A 131 -0.67 14.48 -1.22
CA SER A 131 -0.01 13.21 -0.90
C SER A 131 -0.22 12.16 -2.00
N SER A 132 -1.40 12.16 -2.62
CA SER A 132 -1.68 11.37 -3.83
C SER A 132 -0.83 11.78 -5.02
N TYR A 133 -0.13 12.92 -5.01
CA TYR A 133 0.86 13.33 -6.02
C TYR A 133 2.32 13.27 -5.54
N PHE A 134 2.58 12.65 -4.38
CA PHE A 134 3.89 12.61 -3.69
C PHE A 134 4.39 13.97 -3.21
N ILE A 135 3.46 14.86 -2.86
CA ILE A 135 3.77 16.17 -2.32
C ILE A 135 3.30 16.13 -0.88
N ASN A 136 4.25 16.03 0.03
CA ASN A 136 3.97 16.00 1.48
C ASN A 136 4.57 17.25 2.09
N ASP A 137 3.99 17.71 3.19
CA ASP A 137 4.55 18.80 3.99
C ASP A 137 6.01 18.48 4.38
N PRO A 138 6.98 19.35 4.06
CA PRO A 138 8.37 19.22 4.50
C PRO A 138 8.56 19.11 6.02
N GLN A 139 7.60 19.60 6.82
CA GLN A 139 7.62 19.57 8.28
C GLN A 139 6.89 18.35 8.88
N ASP A 140 6.15 17.59 8.08
CA ASP A 140 5.49 16.38 8.56
C ASP A 140 6.52 15.32 8.98
N SER A 141 6.39 14.89 10.23
CA SER A 141 7.25 13.91 10.86
C SER A 141 7.00 12.48 10.35
N ASN A 142 5.85 12.21 9.72
CA ASN A 142 5.38 10.86 9.37
C ASN A 142 4.80 10.75 7.95
N PRO A 143 5.62 10.90 6.89
CA PRO A 143 5.11 10.84 5.52
C PRO A 143 4.53 9.46 5.16
N PRO A 144 3.49 9.39 4.31
CA PRO A 144 2.86 8.13 3.91
C PRO A 144 3.82 7.20 3.15
N LEU A 145 4.25 6.11 3.80
CA LEU A 145 5.24 5.15 3.27
C LEU A 145 4.66 4.11 2.29
N LEU A 146 3.33 4.08 2.12
CA LEU A 146 2.58 3.05 1.39
C LEU A 146 3.05 2.94 -0.07
N MET A 147 3.25 4.09 -0.72
CA MET A 147 3.64 4.18 -2.11
C MET A 147 5.13 3.87 -2.36
N ALA A 148 6.00 4.33 -1.46
CA ALA A 148 7.43 3.97 -1.49
C ALA A 148 7.63 2.46 -1.36
N PHE A 149 6.80 1.81 -0.52
CA PHE A 149 6.78 0.35 -0.41
C PHE A 149 6.35 -0.32 -1.73
N TYR A 150 5.30 0.16 -2.38
CA TYR A 150 4.88 -0.37 -3.69
C TYR A 150 6.02 -0.30 -4.73
N LEU A 151 6.69 0.85 -4.84
CA LEU A 151 7.84 1.03 -5.73
C LEU A 151 9.00 0.09 -5.38
N PHE A 152 9.26 -0.12 -4.09
CA PHE A 152 10.29 -1.06 -3.62
C PHE A 152 9.97 -2.51 -4.03
N VAL A 153 8.73 -2.97 -3.85
CA VAL A 153 8.31 -4.31 -4.27
C VAL A 153 8.35 -4.45 -5.79
N LEU A 154 7.89 -3.44 -6.53
CA LEU A 154 7.94 -3.40 -8.00
C LEU A 154 9.38 -3.52 -8.51
N LEU A 155 10.32 -2.81 -7.89
CA LEU A 155 11.75 -2.91 -8.19
C LEU A 155 12.27 -4.33 -7.93
N LEU A 156 11.95 -4.91 -6.78
CA LEU A 156 12.37 -6.26 -6.39
C LEU A 156 11.90 -7.30 -7.42
N VAL A 157 10.64 -7.23 -7.81
CA VAL A 157 10.08 -8.14 -8.82
C VAL A 157 10.72 -7.91 -10.19
N SER A 158 10.90 -6.66 -10.60
CA SER A 158 11.54 -6.33 -11.88
C SER A 158 12.95 -6.92 -11.96
N VAL A 159 13.74 -6.80 -10.89
CA VAL A 159 15.06 -7.43 -10.78
C VAL A 159 14.96 -8.96 -10.87
N SER A 160 13.97 -9.57 -10.22
CA SER A 160 13.72 -11.01 -10.34
C SER A 160 13.48 -11.43 -11.80
N LEU A 161 12.61 -10.73 -12.52
CA LEU A 161 12.28 -11.00 -13.93
C LEU A 161 13.50 -10.89 -14.86
N ILE A 162 14.33 -9.86 -14.67
CA ILE A 162 15.61 -9.70 -15.39
C ILE A 162 16.48 -10.95 -15.21
N LEU A 163 16.59 -11.48 -13.99
CA LEU A 163 17.42 -12.65 -13.71
C LEU A 163 16.86 -13.93 -14.35
N ILE A 164 15.54 -14.05 -14.48
CA ILE A 164 14.87 -15.19 -15.13
C ILE A 164 15.17 -15.20 -16.63
N ILE A 165 15.00 -14.04 -17.29
CA ILE A 165 15.28 -13.90 -18.71
C ILE A 165 16.78 -14.07 -18.96
N HIS A 166 17.63 -13.50 -18.10
CA HIS A 166 19.07 -13.65 -18.15
C HIS A 166 19.47 -15.13 -18.18
N ASN A 167 18.88 -15.93 -17.30
CA ASN A 167 19.18 -17.35 -17.22
C ASN A 167 18.77 -18.09 -18.51
N SER A 168 17.60 -17.78 -19.05
CA SER A 168 17.12 -18.35 -20.31
C SER A 168 18.06 -18.02 -21.47
N PHE A 169 18.52 -16.78 -21.58
CA PHE A 169 19.53 -16.38 -22.56
C PHE A 169 20.88 -17.04 -22.32
N ALA A 170 21.33 -17.12 -21.07
CA ALA A 170 22.61 -17.76 -20.75
C ALA A 170 22.63 -19.22 -21.19
N VAL A 171 21.55 -19.97 -20.96
CA VAL A 171 21.42 -21.37 -21.44
C VAL A 171 21.42 -21.41 -22.98
N SER A 172 20.63 -20.56 -23.64
CA SER A 172 20.52 -20.53 -25.10
C SER A 172 21.82 -20.13 -25.82
N MET A 173 22.53 -19.13 -25.29
CA MET A 173 23.79 -18.64 -25.85
C MET A 173 24.94 -19.60 -25.56
N ASN A 174 25.00 -20.21 -24.37
CA ASN A 174 26.05 -21.18 -24.04
C ASN A 174 26.02 -22.43 -24.93
N ALA A 175 24.85 -22.82 -25.44
CA ALA A 175 24.74 -23.92 -26.40
C ALA A 175 25.54 -23.69 -27.70
N ARG A 176 25.97 -22.45 -27.98
CA ARG A 176 26.68 -22.06 -29.20
C ARG A 176 28.11 -21.59 -28.98
N VAL A 177 28.65 -21.77 -27.78
CA VAL A 177 30.03 -21.37 -27.45
C VAL A 177 31.02 -21.88 -28.49
N HIS A 178 30.92 -23.15 -28.90
CA HIS A 178 31.79 -23.75 -29.91
C HIS A 178 31.69 -23.06 -31.28
N GLN A 179 30.49 -22.74 -31.74
CA GLN A 179 30.27 -22.09 -33.04
C GLN A 179 30.88 -20.68 -33.05
N PHE A 180 30.70 -19.91 -31.96
CA PHE A 180 31.33 -18.60 -31.82
C PHE A 180 32.85 -18.70 -31.61
N GLY A 181 33.35 -19.80 -31.04
CA GLY A 181 34.78 -20.12 -31.00
C GLY A 181 35.38 -20.25 -32.40
N ILE A 182 34.69 -20.96 -33.30
CA ILE A 182 35.11 -21.08 -34.72
C ILE A 182 35.09 -19.71 -35.41
N PHE A 183 34.03 -18.92 -35.23
CA PHE A 183 33.97 -17.58 -35.83
C PHE A 183 35.07 -16.66 -35.31
N SER A 184 35.38 -16.73 -34.01
CA SER A 184 36.49 -15.97 -33.43
C SER A 184 37.85 -16.42 -33.99
N SER A 185 38.05 -17.72 -34.25
CA SER A 185 39.23 -18.24 -34.95
C SER A 185 39.36 -17.73 -36.39
N ILE A 186 38.24 -17.51 -37.09
CA ILE A 186 38.20 -16.99 -38.46
C ILE A 186 38.41 -15.46 -38.50
N GLY A 187 38.37 -14.78 -37.34
CA GLY A 187 38.62 -13.34 -37.22
C GLY A 187 37.41 -12.49 -36.82
N ALA A 188 36.29 -13.09 -36.41
CA ALA A 188 35.14 -12.33 -35.91
C ALA A 188 35.49 -11.56 -34.63
N THR A 189 35.20 -10.26 -34.61
CA THR A 189 35.50 -9.42 -33.44
C THR A 189 34.49 -9.66 -32.30
N PRO A 190 34.87 -9.44 -31.03
CA PRO A 190 33.94 -9.48 -29.90
C PRO A 190 32.70 -8.59 -30.09
N GLY A 191 32.87 -7.44 -30.74
CA GLY A 191 31.76 -6.55 -31.10
C GLY A 191 30.76 -7.21 -32.05
N GLN A 192 31.25 -7.86 -33.10
CA GLN A 192 30.41 -8.56 -34.09
C GLN A 192 29.62 -9.72 -33.46
N ILE A 193 30.26 -10.52 -32.60
CA ILE A 193 29.60 -11.63 -31.88
C ILE A 193 28.51 -11.10 -30.95
N ARG A 194 28.81 -10.03 -30.18
CA ARG A 194 27.84 -9.41 -29.26
C ARG A 194 26.64 -8.84 -30.02
N THR A 195 26.87 -8.11 -31.12
CA THR A 195 25.78 -7.53 -31.92
C THR A 195 24.93 -8.62 -32.55
N CYS A 196 25.51 -9.72 -33.03
CA CYS A 196 24.77 -10.87 -33.55
C CYS A 196 23.83 -11.47 -32.48
N LEU A 197 24.34 -11.69 -31.27
CA LEU A 197 23.57 -12.25 -30.16
C LEU A 197 22.44 -11.32 -29.71
N LEU A 198 22.68 -10.01 -29.68
CA LEU A 198 21.66 -9.02 -29.33
C LEU A 198 20.59 -8.88 -30.42
N GLN A 199 20.95 -8.96 -31.71
CA GLN A 199 19.98 -8.96 -32.81
C GLN A 199 19.07 -10.19 -32.77
N GLU A 200 19.60 -11.35 -32.44
CA GLU A 200 18.80 -12.56 -32.26
C GLU A 200 17.89 -12.46 -31.03
N ALA A 201 18.40 -11.95 -29.91
CA ALA A 201 17.59 -11.70 -28.72
C ALA A 201 16.43 -10.75 -29.03
N ALA A 202 16.68 -9.65 -29.75
CA ALA A 202 15.64 -8.74 -30.21
C ALA A 202 14.62 -9.46 -31.11
N MET A 203 15.08 -10.23 -32.10
CA MET A 203 14.19 -10.96 -33.01
C MET A 203 13.31 -11.98 -32.28
N LEU A 204 13.84 -12.64 -31.25
CA LEU A 204 13.10 -13.61 -30.44
C LEU A 204 12.10 -12.93 -29.50
N CYS A 205 12.41 -11.73 -28.98
CA CYS A 205 11.63 -11.12 -27.91
C CYS A 205 10.64 -10.04 -28.36
N VAL A 206 10.80 -9.43 -29.54
CA VAL A 206 9.88 -8.36 -29.99
C VAL A 206 8.41 -8.81 -29.99
N PHE A 207 8.09 -9.95 -30.62
CA PHE A 207 6.71 -10.44 -30.67
C PHE A 207 6.18 -10.88 -29.29
N PRO A 208 6.92 -11.69 -28.50
CA PRO A 208 6.53 -12.01 -27.13
C PRO A 208 6.33 -10.80 -26.21
N VAL A 209 7.15 -9.76 -26.33
CA VAL A 209 7.00 -8.54 -25.51
C VAL A 209 5.72 -7.81 -25.89
N LEU A 210 5.47 -7.59 -27.18
CA LEU A 210 4.24 -6.93 -27.65
C LEU A 210 2.98 -7.72 -27.25
N LEU A 211 3.00 -9.04 -27.47
CA LEU A 211 1.88 -9.90 -27.07
C LEU A 211 1.71 -9.92 -25.56
N GLY A 212 2.81 -9.97 -24.80
CA GLY A 212 2.81 -9.94 -23.35
C GLY A 212 2.18 -8.65 -22.84
N SER A 213 2.66 -7.49 -23.31
CA SER A 213 2.10 -6.20 -22.92
C SER A 213 0.61 -6.07 -23.28
N PHE A 214 0.20 -6.53 -24.47
CA PHE A 214 -1.22 -6.55 -24.83
C PHE A 214 -2.05 -7.40 -23.86
N VAL A 215 -1.60 -8.63 -23.55
CA VAL A 215 -2.28 -9.50 -22.59
C VAL A 215 -2.30 -8.87 -21.19
N GLY A 216 -1.22 -8.20 -20.77
CA GLY A 216 -1.16 -7.48 -19.50
C GLY A 216 -2.22 -6.39 -19.39
N ILE A 217 -2.40 -5.59 -20.45
CA ILE A 217 -3.46 -4.57 -20.52
C ILE A 217 -4.85 -5.20 -20.45
N THR A 218 -5.09 -6.30 -21.18
CA THR A 218 -6.39 -7.00 -21.12
C THR A 218 -6.67 -7.59 -19.74
N LEU A 219 -5.64 -8.04 -19.02
CA LEU A 219 -5.77 -8.51 -17.64
C LEU A 219 -6.06 -7.35 -16.67
N THR A 220 -5.45 -6.18 -16.88
CA THR A 220 -5.79 -4.97 -16.12
C THR A 220 -7.26 -4.60 -16.33
N PHE A 221 -7.74 -4.56 -17.58
CA PHE A 221 -9.14 -4.32 -17.88
C PHE A 221 -10.07 -5.33 -17.18
N GLY A 222 -9.76 -6.63 -17.28
CA GLY A 222 -10.55 -7.67 -16.61
C GLY A 222 -10.53 -7.57 -15.08
N ALA A 223 -9.42 -7.12 -14.49
CA ALA A 223 -9.32 -6.90 -13.06
C ALA A 223 -10.19 -5.73 -12.59
N ILE A 224 -10.20 -4.61 -13.31
CA ILE A 224 -11.06 -3.46 -12.99
C ILE A 224 -12.54 -3.82 -13.12
N GLN A 225 -12.91 -4.54 -14.18
CA GLN A 225 -14.28 -5.03 -14.35
C GLN A 225 -14.69 -5.97 -13.21
N ALA A 226 -13.78 -6.86 -12.78
CA ALA A 226 -14.04 -7.71 -11.64
C ALA A 226 -14.25 -6.90 -10.34
N VAL A 227 -13.51 -5.81 -10.14
CA VAL A 227 -13.73 -4.91 -9.00
C VAL A 227 -15.10 -4.24 -9.08
N ASN A 228 -15.47 -3.68 -10.24
CA ASN A 228 -16.76 -3.03 -10.39
C ASN A 228 -17.93 -4.00 -10.14
N VAL A 229 -17.85 -5.23 -10.65
CA VAL A 229 -18.88 -6.27 -10.39
C VAL A 229 -18.94 -6.66 -8.91
N LEU A 230 -17.79 -6.74 -8.24
CA LEU A 230 -17.75 -7.06 -6.80
C LEU A 230 -18.24 -5.90 -5.93
N ALA A 231 -18.32 -4.69 -6.49
CA ALA A 231 -18.64 -3.45 -5.79
C ALA A 231 -19.88 -2.72 -6.35
N GLU A 232 -20.69 -3.39 -7.17
CA GLU A 232 -21.86 -2.81 -7.87
C GLU A 232 -22.96 -2.35 -6.91
N GLY A 233 -22.99 -2.87 -5.68
CA GLY A 233 -24.00 -2.57 -4.66
C GLY A 233 -23.62 -1.48 -3.64
N ILE A 234 -22.45 -0.86 -3.78
CA ILE A 234 -21.92 0.08 -2.77
C ILE A 234 -22.47 1.48 -3.05
N VAL A 235 -23.24 2.03 -2.11
CA VAL A 235 -23.77 3.40 -2.17
C VAL A 235 -22.60 4.41 -2.09
N GLY A 236 -22.69 5.53 -2.81
CA GLY A 236 -21.63 6.57 -2.87
C GLY A 236 -20.42 6.23 -3.76
N ARG A 237 -20.26 4.97 -4.17
CA ARG A 237 -19.13 4.57 -5.02
C ARG A 237 -19.31 5.00 -6.47
N HIS A 238 -18.27 5.62 -7.05
CA HIS A 238 -18.18 5.80 -8.50
C HIS A 238 -17.57 4.57 -9.20
N GLU A 239 -18.03 4.28 -10.42
CA GLU A 239 -17.47 3.17 -11.19
C GLU A 239 -16.00 3.44 -11.56
N ALA A 240 -15.12 2.46 -11.33
CA ALA A 240 -13.73 2.59 -11.78
C ALA A 240 -13.69 2.47 -13.30
N VAL A 241 -13.40 3.58 -13.98
CA VAL A 241 -13.30 3.59 -15.44
C VAL A 241 -11.90 3.18 -15.86
N PHE A 242 -11.80 2.09 -16.63
CA PHE A 242 -10.51 1.67 -17.18
C PHE A 242 -9.94 2.79 -18.07
N THR A 243 -8.86 3.41 -17.58
CA THR A 243 -8.09 4.41 -18.30
C THR A 243 -6.69 3.88 -18.58
N TYR A 244 -6.18 4.17 -19.78
CA TYR A 244 -4.83 3.78 -20.14
C TYR A 244 -4.14 4.89 -20.92
N HIS A 245 -3.33 5.67 -20.22
CA HIS A 245 -2.64 6.80 -20.83
C HIS A 245 -1.52 6.32 -21.78
N PRO A 246 -1.33 6.92 -22.97
CA PRO A 246 -0.28 6.52 -23.93
C PRO A 246 1.13 6.53 -23.34
N LEU A 247 1.39 7.39 -22.35
CA LEU A 247 2.68 7.43 -21.64
C LEU A 247 2.93 6.13 -20.85
N VAL A 248 1.90 5.58 -20.18
CA VAL A 248 2.01 4.31 -19.43
C VAL A 248 2.31 3.17 -20.40
N PHE A 249 1.70 3.17 -21.58
CA PHE A 249 2.04 2.23 -22.65
C PHE A 249 3.52 2.36 -23.06
N ALA A 250 3.97 3.59 -23.34
CA ALA A 250 5.34 3.86 -23.76
C ALA A 250 6.36 3.44 -22.68
N VAL A 251 6.11 3.78 -21.42
CA VAL A 251 6.96 3.39 -20.27
C VAL A 251 6.99 1.87 -20.11
N THR A 252 5.86 1.19 -20.21
CA THR A 252 5.76 -0.27 -20.09
C THR A 252 6.54 -0.99 -21.20
N ILE A 253 6.41 -0.54 -22.45
CA ILE A 253 7.14 -1.09 -23.59
C ILE A 253 8.64 -0.80 -23.46
N LEU A 254 9.01 0.42 -23.08
CA LEU A 254 10.40 0.83 -22.87
C LEU A 254 11.06 0.00 -21.77
N THR A 255 10.42 -0.13 -20.61
CA THR A 255 10.93 -0.91 -19.48
C THR A 255 11.01 -2.40 -19.80
N SER A 256 10.03 -2.96 -20.51
CA SER A 256 10.07 -4.35 -21.00
C SER A 256 11.22 -4.58 -21.98
N PHE A 257 11.44 -3.64 -22.89
CA PHE A 257 12.55 -3.69 -23.85
C PHE A 257 13.91 -3.59 -23.15
N LEU A 258 14.06 -2.65 -22.21
CA LEU A 258 15.27 -2.50 -21.39
C LEU A 258 15.55 -3.76 -20.57
N THR A 259 14.51 -4.37 -19.98
CA THR A 259 14.60 -5.63 -19.23
C THR A 259 15.18 -6.74 -20.10
N VAL A 260 14.66 -6.94 -21.32
CA VAL A 260 15.17 -7.94 -22.27
C VAL A 260 16.61 -7.62 -22.68
N LEU A 261 16.90 -6.36 -22.99
CA LEU A 261 18.21 -5.93 -23.46
C LEU A 261 19.30 -6.14 -22.39
N ILE A 262 19.04 -5.71 -21.15
CA ILE A 262 19.95 -5.93 -20.01
C ILE A 262 20.17 -7.42 -19.78
N SER A 263 19.08 -8.21 -19.82
CA SER A 263 19.11 -9.66 -19.62
C SER A 263 19.96 -10.39 -20.65
N ALA A 264 19.86 -10.03 -21.93
CA ALA A 264 20.63 -10.61 -23.03
C ALA A 264 22.07 -10.06 -23.11
N TRP A 265 22.29 -8.82 -22.67
CA TRP A 265 23.58 -8.15 -22.75
C TRP A 265 24.65 -8.79 -21.86
N LEU A 266 24.30 -9.10 -20.61
CA LEU A 266 25.19 -9.75 -19.64
C LEU A 266 25.82 -11.06 -20.18
N PRO A 267 25.04 -12.06 -20.67
CA PRO A 267 25.59 -13.29 -21.23
C PRO A 267 26.29 -13.05 -22.56
N ALA A 268 25.78 -12.15 -23.42
CA ALA A 268 26.41 -11.83 -24.70
C ALA A 268 27.81 -11.22 -24.52
N ARG A 269 27.98 -10.29 -23.58
CA ARG A 269 29.28 -9.67 -23.26
C ARG A 269 30.27 -10.69 -22.70
N LYS A 270 29.79 -11.64 -21.89
CA LYS A 270 30.62 -12.72 -21.36
C LYS A 270 31.08 -13.64 -22.48
N LEU A 271 30.18 -14.01 -23.39
CA LEU A 271 30.47 -14.92 -24.50
C LEU A 271 31.38 -14.29 -25.54
N SER A 272 31.16 -13.02 -25.88
CA SER A 272 31.95 -12.31 -26.90
C SER A 272 33.42 -12.14 -26.54
N LYS A 273 33.75 -12.19 -25.24
CA LYS A 273 35.12 -12.06 -24.73
C LYS A 273 35.84 -13.39 -24.57
N MET A 274 35.18 -14.51 -24.83
CA MET A 274 35.81 -15.83 -24.74
C MET A 274 36.81 -16.01 -25.88
N THR A 275 38.01 -16.50 -25.55
CA THR A 275 39.00 -16.81 -26.58
C THR A 275 38.60 -18.05 -27.38
N PRO A 276 39.06 -18.22 -28.64
CA PRO A 276 38.77 -19.42 -29.41
C PRO A 276 39.20 -20.71 -28.70
N LEU A 277 40.36 -20.67 -28.04
CA LEU A 277 40.87 -21.78 -27.25
C LEU A 277 39.95 -22.09 -26.05
N GLU A 278 39.46 -21.06 -25.34
CA GLU A 278 38.49 -21.24 -24.26
C GLU A 278 37.16 -21.79 -24.78
N ALA A 279 36.67 -21.32 -25.93
CA ALA A 279 35.42 -21.77 -26.52
C ALA A 279 35.48 -23.23 -27.00
N ILE A 280 36.63 -23.66 -27.55
CA ILE A 280 36.87 -25.04 -27.98
C ILE A 280 37.15 -25.95 -26.78
N LYS A 281 37.86 -25.48 -25.74
CA LYS A 281 38.05 -26.23 -24.48
C LYS A 281 36.79 -26.28 -23.61
N ASN A 282 35.87 -25.33 -23.71
CA ASN A 282 34.64 -25.25 -22.89
C ASN A 282 33.56 -26.27 -23.28
N THR A 283 33.86 -27.28 -24.10
CA THR A 283 32.93 -28.35 -24.55
C THR A 283 32.56 -29.37 -23.45
N GLY A 284 32.35 -28.90 -22.22
CA GLY A 284 31.59 -29.64 -21.20
C GLY A 284 32.38 -30.16 -20.01
N GLU A 285 33.68 -29.90 -19.90
CA GLU A 285 34.41 -30.19 -18.67
C GLU A 285 34.39 -28.98 -17.72
N LEU A 286 33.39 -28.94 -16.83
CA LEU A 286 33.51 -28.20 -15.58
C LEU A 286 34.63 -28.86 -14.75
N GLN A 287 35.89 -28.52 -15.04
CA GLN A 287 37.01 -29.04 -14.26
C GLN A 287 36.92 -28.51 -12.83
N LEU A 288 36.75 -29.44 -11.89
CA LEU A 288 36.78 -29.18 -10.45
C LEU A 288 38.16 -28.59 -10.08
N LYS A 289 38.29 -27.26 -10.04
CA LYS A 289 39.46 -26.61 -9.43
C LYS A 289 39.44 -26.87 -7.92
N ARG A 290 40.11 -27.96 -7.54
CA ARG A 290 40.45 -28.44 -6.17
C ARG A 290 39.25 -28.84 -5.29
N ARG A 291 39.20 -30.12 -4.89
CA ARG A 291 38.20 -30.72 -4.00
C ARG A 291 38.21 -30.05 -2.61
N LYS A 292 37.19 -29.25 -2.29
CA LYS A 292 36.91 -28.83 -0.90
C LYS A 292 35.74 -29.65 -0.36
N LYS A 293 36.05 -30.59 0.54
CA LYS A 293 35.09 -31.49 1.23
C LYS A 293 33.86 -30.71 1.71
N SER A 294 32.66 -31.18 1.37
CA SER A 294 31.40 -30.63 1.86
C SER A 294 31.06 -31.24 3.22
N ARG A 295 31.72 -30.76 4.29
CA ARG A 295 31.64 -31.38 5.63
C ARG A 295 30.21 -31.58 6.14
N ILE A 296 29.32 -30.61 5.92
CA ILE A 296 27.93 -30.65 6.41
C ILE A 296 27.10 -31.71 5.66
N LEU A 297 27.13 -31.70 4.33
CA LEU A 297 26.36 -32.66 3.52
C LEU A 297 26.93 -34.09 3.62
N ALA A 298 28.26 -34.22 3.77
CA ALA A 298 28.89 -35.51 4.00
C ALA A 298 28.53 -36.09 5.38
N LEU A 299 28.37 -35.22 6.40
CA LEU A 299 27.97 -35.64 7.74
C LEU A 299 26.49 -36.06 7.80
N LEU A 300 25.61 -35.34 7.09
CA LEU A 300 24.16 -35.63 7.11
C LEU A 300 23.75 -36.77 6.17
N PHE A 301 24.42 -36.93 5.03
CA PHE A 301 23.98 -37.84 3.96
C PHE A 301 25.10 -38.73 3.39
N GLY A 302 26.23 -38.86 4.07
CA GLY A 302 27.32 -39.76 3.66
C GLY A 302 27.97 -39.39 2.33
N ILE A 303 28.32 -40.41 1.55
CA ILE A 303 29.08 -40.27 0.30
C ILE A 303 28.23 -39.59 -0.79
N GLU A 304 26.95 -39.94 -0.86
CA GLU A 304 25.97 -39.32 -1.78
C GLU A 304 25.80 -37.82 -1.49
N GLY A 305 25.81 -37.44 -0.21
CA GLY A 305 25.81 -36.04 0.22
C GLY A 305 27.09 -35.29 -0.15
N GLU A 306 28.25 -35.94 -0.05
CA GLU A 306 29.50 -35.35 -0.51
C GLU A 306 29.51 -35.13 -2.03
N LEU A 307 29.02 -36.10 -2.80
CA LEU A 307 28.87 -36.00 -4.25
C LEU A 307 27.92 -34.86 -4.65
N ALA A 308 26.73 -34.80 -4.05
CA ALA A 308 25.76 -33.72 -4.25
C ALA A 308 26.37 -32.34 -3.92
N GLY A 309 27.03 -32.22 -2.77
CA GLY A 309 27.67 -30.97 -2.35
C GLY A 309 28.80 -30.53 -3.27
N ASN A 310 29.59 -31.47 -3.77
CA ASN A 310 30.68 -31.18 -4.71
C ASN A 310 30.14 -30.72 -6.07
N ALA A 311 29.05 -31.33 -6.56
CA ALA A 311 28.37 -30.92 -7.77
C ALA A 311 27.81 -29.49 -7.69
N LEU A 312 27.08 -29.18 -6.60
CA LEU A 312 26.53 -27.84 -6.37
C LEU A 312 27.63 -26.77 -6.27
N LYS A 313 28.79 -27.11 -5.70
CA LYS A 313 29.96 -26.21 -5.63
C LYS A 313 30.63 -26.02 -6.99
N ALA A 314 30.73 -27.06 -7.81
CA ALA A 314 31.33 -27.01 -9.14
C ALA A 314 30.63 -25.97 -10.02
N GLN A 315 29.31 -25.84 -9.87
CA GLN A 315 28.48 -24.92 -10.66
C GLN A 315 28.02 -23.69 -9.89
N LYS A 316 28.69 -23.32 -8.77
CA LYS A 316 28.29 -22.22 -7.88
C LYS A 316 27.96 -20.91 -8.62
N LYS A 317 28.69 -20.57 -9.70
CA LYS A 317 28.44 -19.33 -10.46
C LYS A 317 27.10 -19.34 -11.21
N SER A 318 26.72 -20.45 -11.83
CA SER A 318 25.47 -20.58 -12.57
C SER A 318 24.28 -20.84 -11.64
N LEU A 319 24.49 -21.61 -10.56
CA LEU A 319 23.45 -21.82 -9.55
C LEU A 319 23.16 -20.56 -8.73
N ARG A 320 24.14 -19.66 -8.55
CA ARG A 320 23.95 -18.39 -7.80
C ARG A 320 22.91 -17.50 -8.44
N THR A 321 22.89 -17.34 -9.77
CA THR A 321 21.90 -16.49 -10.44
C THR A 321 20.49 -17.07 -10.35
N ALA A 322 20.35 -18.39 -10.50
CA ALA A 322 19.10 -19.10 -10.32
C ALA A 322 18.57 -19.00 -8.88
N THR A 323 19.45 -19.23 -7.89
CA THR A 323 19.12 -19.11 -6.46
C THR A 323 18.71 -17.68 -6.11
N LEU A 324 19.44 -16.68 -6.63
CA LEU A 324 19.17 -15.25 -6.41
C LEU A 324 17.80 -14.84 -6.98
N SER A 325 17.49 -15.26 -8.20
CA SER A 325 16.19 -15.01 -8.83
C SER A 325 15.04 -15.65 -8.02
N LEU A 326 15.22 -16.89 -7.56
CA LEU A 326 14.22 -17.54 -6.72
C LEU A 326 14.06 -16.84 -5.37
N THR A 327 15.16 -16.44 -4.71
CA THR A 327 15.09 -15.70 -3.44
C THR A 327 14.35 -14.39 -3.61
N LEU A 328 14.58 -13.66 -4.70
CA LEU A 328 13.90 -12.39 -4.98
C LEU A 328 12.41 -12.63 -5.27
N SER A 329 12.06 -13.61 -6.11
CA SER A 329 10.66 -13.95 -6.36
C SER A 329 9.91 -14.34 -5.08
N PHE A 330 10.52 -15.19 -4.23
CA PHE A 330 9.92 -15.58 -2.96
C PHE A 330 9.83 -14.40 -1.99
N LEU A 331 10.88 -13.56 -1.92
CA LEU A 331 10.90 -12.39 -1.07
C LEU A 331 9.81 -11.39 -1.49
N GLY A 332 9.72 -11.04 -2.77
CA GLY A 332 8.67 -10.16 -3.27
C GLY A 332 7.26 -10.68 -2.96
N PHE A 333 7.03 -11.98 -3.16
CA PHE A 333 5.77 -12.63 -2.78
C PHE A 333 5.48 -12.52 -1.27
N ALA A 334 6.44 -12.87 -0.41
CA ALA A 334 6.25 -12.88 1.04
C ALA A 334 6.08 -11.46 1.62
N LEU A 335 6.88 -10.50 1.15
CA LEU A 335 6.80 -9.10 1.56
C LEU A 335 5.45 -8.48 1.16
N MET A 336 5.02 -8.72 -0.09
CA MET A 336 3.75 -8.21 -0.60
C MET A 336 2.59 -8.74 0.24
N LEU A 337 2.56 -10.04 0.52
CA LEU A 337 1.49 -10.66 1.28
C LEU A 337 1.46 -10.18 2.75
N SER A 338 2.63 -10.06 3.39
CA SER A 338 2.74 -9.53 4.75
C SER A 338 2.30 -8.07 4.85
N PHE A 339 2.66 -7.25 3.86
CA PHE A 339 2.24 -5.86 3.80
C PHE A 339 0.73 -5.72 3.71
N PHE A 340 0.07 -6.51 2.86
CA PHE A 340 -1.38 -6.44 2.73
C PHE A 340 -2.12 -6.94 3.96
N THR A 341 -1.60 -7.95 4.66
CA THR A 341 -2.16 -8.33 5.98
C THR A 341 -2.01 -7.20 6.99
N LEU A 342 -0.88 -6.48 7.00
CA LEU A 342 -0.67 -5.36 7.91
C LEU A 342 -1.58 -4.17 7.55
N SER A 343 -1.70 -3.84 6.26
CA SER A 343 -2.60 -2.80 5.77
C SER A 343 -4.04 -3.11 6.12
N GLY A 344 -4.50 -4.35 5.95
CA GLY A 344 -5.86 -4.75 6.35
C GLY A 344 -6.12 -4.64 7.85
N ILE A 345 -5.14 -4.98 8.70
CA ILE A 345 -5.25 -4.76 10.15
C ILE A 345 -5.33 -3.27 10.46
N SER A 346 -4.53 -2.44 9.78
CA SER A 346 -4.57 -1.00 9.98
C SER A 346 -5.93 -0.41 9.63
N THR A 347 -6.51 -0.77 8.48
CA THR A 347 -7.84 -0.31 8.06
C THR A 347 -8.93 -0.71 9.05
N ASN A 348 -8.91 -1.95 9.55
CA ASN A 348 -9.92 -2.44 10.50
C ASN A 348 -9.90 -1.67 11.83
N HIS A 349 -8.70 -1.36 12.34
CA HIS A 349 -8.52 -0.61 13.59
C HIS A 349 -8.98 0.84 13.49
N THR A 350 -8.62 1.52 12.38
CA THR A 350 -8.87 2.95 12.28
C THR A 350 -10.35 3.28 12.13
N TYR A 351 -11.14 2.39 11.49
CA TYR A 351 -12.52 2.69 11.10
C TYR A 351 -13.57 1.83 11.81
N PHE A 352 -13.49 0.50 11.70
CA PHE A 352 -14.56 -0.38 12.16
C PHE A 352 -14.51 -0.64 13.66
N GLU A 353 -13.40 -1.14 14.20
CA GLU A 353 -13.36 -1.47 15.64
C GLU A 353 -13.55 -0.23 16.53
N ARG A 354 -13.21 0.96 16.04
CA ARG A 354 -13.31 2.21 16.80
C ARG A 354 -14.74 2.73 16.98
N TYR A 355 -15.59 2.61 15.96
CA TYR A 355 -16.95 3.18 15.97
C TYR A 355 -18.05 2.14 15.78
N GLN A 356 -17.72 0.84 15.69
CA GLN A 356 -18.71 -0.23 15.46
C GLN A 356 -19.82 -0.27 16.51
N ASP A 357 -19.56 0.21 17.73
CA ASP A 357 -20.56 0.22 18.81
C ASP A 357 -21.06 1.64 19.14
N ALA A 358 -20.70 2.63 18.33
CA ALA A 358 -21.08 4.03 18.54
C ALA A 358 -22.36 4.43 17.81
N TRP A 359 -22.79 3.66 16.81
CA TRP A 359 -23.98 3.95 15.99
C TRP A 359 -24.48 2.69 15.29
N ASP A 360 -25.73 2.71 14.84
CA ASP A 360 -26.33 1.67 13.99
C ASP A 360 -26.90 2.26 12.69
N VAL A 361 -27.57 3.41 12.80
CA VAL A 361 -28.04 4.22 11.66
C VAL A 361 -27.59 5.66 11.89
N MET A 362 -27.00 6.28 10.88
CA MET A 362 -26.54 7.66 10.91
C MET A 362 -27.25 8.42 9.80
N ALA A 363 -27.77 9.61 10.07
CA ALA A 363 -28.24 10.51 9.02
C ALA A 363 -27.49 11.84 9.09
N THR A 364 -27.09 12.34 7.92
CA THR A 364 -26.48 13.65 7.74
C THR A 364 -27.47 14.51 6.98
N LEU A 365 -27.95 15.58 7.62
CA LEU A 365 -28.83 16.57 7.01
C LEU A 365 -27.96 17.67 6.41
N GLU A 366 -27.92 17.73 5.08
CA GLU A 366 -27.09 18.68 4.35
C GLU A 366 -27.66 20.09 4.48
N ASP A 367 -26.79 21.08 4.71
CA ASP A 367 -27.13 22.52 4.76
C ASP A 367 -28.31 22.87 5.69
N THR A 368 -28.51 22.06 6.73
CA THR A 368 -29.63 22.18 7.65
C THR A 368 -29.11 22.44 9.05
N LYS A 369 -29.32 23.66 9.55
CA LYS A 369 -28.99 24.00 10.93
C LYS A 369 -29.87 23.25 11.92
N ILE A 370 -29.27 22.83 13.04
CA ILE A 370 -30.00 22.14 14.10
C ILE A 370 -31.16 22.96 14.68
N GLU A 371 -31.10 24.29 14.54
CA GLU A 371 -32.15 25.22 14.97
C GLU A 371 -33.41 25.19 14.11
N ASP A 372 -33.23 24.91 12.82
CA ASP A 372 -34.29 24.87 11.81
C ASP A 372 -34.96 23.49 11.75
N PHE A 373 -34.33 22.48 12.36
CA PHE A 373 -34.82 21.12 12.39
C PHE A 373 -35.94 20.93 13.43
N SER A 374 -37.12 20.48 12.98
CA SER A 374 -38.34 20.44 13.81
C SER A 374 -38.85 19.05 14.20
N HIS A 375 -38.28 17.98 13.64
CA HIS A 375 -38.75 16.60 13.87
C HIS A 375 -37.98 15.87 14.99
N THR A 376 -37.41 16.61 15.96
CA THR A 376 -36.61 16.04 17.05
C THR A 376 -37.41 15.07 17.94
N ASP A 377 -38.64 15.41 18.30
CA ASP A 377 -39.52 14.58 19.13
C ASP A 377 -39.90 13.25 18.44
N GLU A 378 -40.06 13.26 17.11
CA GLU A 378 -40.41 12.07 16.33
C GLU A 378 -39.24 11.07 16.27
N ILE A 379 -38.00 11.58 16.14
CA ILE A 379 -36.78 10.77 16.18
C ILE A 379 -36.57 10.15 17.55
N HIS A 380 -36.71 10.94 18.63
CA HIS A 380 -36.60 10.45 20.01
C HIS A 380 -37.72 9.48 20.41
N ALA A 381 -38.82 9.46 19.67
CA ALA A 381 -39.92 8.52 19.88
C ALA A 381 -39.72 7.15 19.18
N LEU A 382 -38.65 6.98 18.40
CA LEU A 382 -38.36 5.72 17.74
C LEU A 382 -38.17 4.58 18.79
N PRO A 383 -38.76 3.40 18.57
CA PRO A 383 -38.79 2.35 19.58
C PRO A 383 -37.48 1.57 19.70
N ASP A 384 -37.05 1.34 20.95
CA ASP A 384 -35.86 0.55 21.31
C ASP A 384 -34.56 1.11 20.68
N THR A 385 -34.44 2.43 20.63
CA THR A 385 -33.29 3.18 20.10
C THR A 385 -32.90 4.35 21.00
N ASP A 386 -31.59 4.57 21.17
CA ASP A 386 -31.00 5.80 21.67
C ASP A 386 -30.68 6.70 20.46
N SER A 387 -31.23 7.91 20.44
CA SER A 387 -31.00 8.88 19.38
C SER A 387 -30.33 10.14 19.92
N VAL A 388 -29.35 10.66 19.19
CA VAL A 388 -28.73 11.94 19.47
C VAL A 388 -28.68 12.77 18.22
N ILE A 389 -29.18 14.00 18.31
CA ILE A 389 -29.17 14.99 17.23
C ILE A 389 -28.15 16.05 17.62
N TYR A 390 -27.18 16.29 16.76
CA TYR A 390 -26.11 17.22 17.06
C TYR A 390 -25.57 17.93 15.81
N GLN A 391 -25.00 19.09 16.04
CA GLN A 391 -24.26 19.88 15.06
C GLN A 391 -22.92 20.25 15.67
N LYS A 392 -21.92 20.55 14.84
CA LYS A 392 -20.58 20.94 15.28
C LYS A 392 -20.34 22.41 15.03
N ALA A 393 -19.51 23.02 15.86
CA ALA A 393 -18.98 24.36 15.66
C ALA A 393 -17.54 24.42 16.17
N ASN A 394 -16.78 25.41 15.70
CA ASN A 394 -15.39 25.57 16.14
C ASN A 394 -15.20 26.85 16.95
N ALA A 395 -14.43 26.74 18.03
CA ALA A 395 -14.05 27.85 18.88
C ALA A 395 -12.65 27.61 19.46
N VAL A 396 -12.13 28.62 20.14
CA VAL A 396 -10.86 28.57 20.85
C VAL A 396 -11.08 28.87 22.32
N CYS A 397 -10.39 28.18 23.21
CA CYS A 397 -10.43 28.42 24.65
C CYS A 397 -9.12 29.02 25.15
N SER A 398 -9.23 30.00 26.04
CA SER A 398 -8.11 30.61 26.74
C SER A 398 -8.01 30.08 28.17
N ILE A 399 -6.92 29.37 28.51
CA ILE A 399 -6.69 28.84 29.86
C ILE A 399 -5.38 29.36 30.46
N GLY A 400 -5.36 29.63 31.77
CA GLY A 400 -4.13 29.98 32.48
C GLY A 400 -3.24 28.76 32.73
N VAL A 401 -1.92 28.97 32.89
CA VAL A 401 -0.97 27.88 33.22
C VAL A 401 -1.36 27.11 34.50
N ASP A 402 -1.96 27.79 35.47
CA ASP A 402 -2.38 27.20 36.74
C ASP A 402 -3.54 26.22 36.60
N ALA A 403 -4.33 26.32 35.52
CA ALA A 403 -5.48 25.46 35.25
C ALA A 403 -5.07 24.07 34.73
N VAL A 404 -3.87 23.93 34.18
CA VAL A 404 -3.34 22.66 33.66
C VAL A 404 -3.19 21.63 34.78
N SER A 405 -3.53 20.37 34.51
CA SER A 405 -3.44 19.27 35.48
C SER A 405 -1.99 18.98 35.93
N GLU A 406 -1.83 18.38 37.11
CA GLU A 406 -0.52 17.97 37.61
C GLU A 406 0.07 16.82 36.78
N GLU A 407 -0.78 15.97 36.21
CA GLU A 407 -0.39 14.90 35.30
C GLU A 407 0.29 15.46 34.04
N VAL A 408 -0.30 16.47 33.40
CA VAL A 408 0.29 17.11 32.21
C VAL A 408 1.57 17.86 32.58
N LYS A 409 1.63 18.51 33.74
CA LYS A 409 2.87 19.12 34.25
C LYS A 409 3.97 18.08 34.45
N SER A 410 3.62 16.87 34.91
CA SER A 410 4.58 15.76 35.10
C SER A 410 5.13 15.21 33.79
N LEU A 411 4.37 15.32 32.69
CA LEU A 411 4.80 14.98 31.33
C LEU A 411 5.72 16.03 30.69
N GLY A 412 6.00 17.14 31.38
CA GLY A 412 6.81 18.24 30.85
C GLY A 412 6.01 19.45 30.36
N GLY A 413 4.71 19.50 30.68
CA GLY A 413 3.82 20.61 30.35
C GLY A 413 3.20 20.49 28.95
N LEU A 414 2.25 21.39 28.66
CA LEU A 414 1.45 21.34 27.44
C LEU A 414 2.31 21.51 26.17
N GLU A 415 3.35 22.33 26.22
CA GLU A 415 4.27 22.54 25.09
C GLU A 415 5.00 21.26 24.67
N THR A 416 5.29 20.37 25.62
CA THR A 416 5.97 19.10 25.35
C THR A 416 5.01 18.08 24.73
N VAL A 417 3.74 18.09 25.16
CA VAL A 417 2.73 17.12 24.74
C VAL A 417 2.03 17.55 23.45
N ALA A 418 1.56 18.80 23.37
CA ALA A 418 0.79 19.32 22.25
C ALA A 418 1.63 20.05 21.17
N GLY A 419 2.90 20.37 21.45
CA GLY A 419 3.80 20.98 20.47
C GLY A 419 3.25 22.29 19.89
N SER A 420 3.06 22.33 18.57
CA SER A 420 2.53 23.49 17.84
C SER A 420 1.02 23.66 17.93
N ASP A 421 0.29 22.66 18.42
CA ASP A 421 -1.19 22.68 18.46
C ASP A 421 -1.72 23.62 19.56
N VAL A 422 -0.83 24.15 20.40
CA VAL A 422 -1.17 25.10 21.46
C VAL A 422 -0.20 26.28 21.42
N SER A 423 -0.75 27.48 21.48
CA SER A 423 0.04 28.73 21.55
C SER A 423 -0.03 29.33 22.95
N MET A 424 1.08 29.91 23.40
CA MET A 424 1.16 30.56 24.70
C MET A 424 1.56 32.03 24.54
N ALA A 425 0.76 32.93 25.12
CA ALA A 425 1.08 34.34 25.23
C ALA A 425 0.80 34.83 26.66
N ASP A 426 1.75 35.53 27.28
CA ASP A 426 1.61 36.14 28.61
C ASP A 426 1.10 35.21 29.73
N GLY A 427 1.41 33.91 29.65
CA GLY A 427 0.97 32.91 30.64
C GLY A 427 -0.46 32.41 30.46
N ILE A 428 -1.04 32.63 29.29
CA ILE A 428 -2.33 32.08 28.87
C ILE A 428 -2.08 31.19 27.64
N TYR A 429 -2.61 29.97 27.70
CA TYR A 429 -2.65 29.04 26.58
C TYR A 429 -3.93 29.25 25.79
N THR A 430 -3.78 29.28 24.48
CA THR A 430 -4.85 29.35 23.49
C THR A 430 -4.95 27.99 22.81
N ILE A 431 -6.08 27.30 23.02
CA ILE A 431 -6.29 25.89 22.68
C ILE A 431 -7.56 25.73 21.85
N GLN A 432 -7.56 24.85 20.87
CA GLN A 432 -8.77 24.51 20.12
C GLN A 432 -9.86 23.97 21.05
N ALA A 433 -11.08 24.47 20.88
CA ALA A 433 -12.25 24.09 21.66
C ALA A 433 -13.44 23.81 20.74
N PRO A 434 -13.43 22.67 20.00
CA PRO A 434 -14.57 22.24 19.22
C PRO A 434 -15.82 22.15 20.09
N ILE A 435 -16.95 22.62 19.57
CA ILE A 435 -18.23 22.64 20.25
C ILE A 435 -19.15 21.63 19.57
N VAL A 436 -19.68 20.70 20.35
CA VAL A 436 -20.73 19.77 19.93
C VAL A 436 -22.05 20.27 20.51
N ILE A 437 -22.90 20.77 19.62
CA ILE A 437 -24.21 21.34 19.92
C ILE A 437 -25.22 20.22 19.83
N MET A 438 -25.81 19.82 20.95
CA MET A 438 -26.79 18.74 21.01
C MET A 438 -28.21 19.31 21.20
N ASP A 439 -29.23 18.64 20.68
CA ASP A 439 -30.60 18.99 21.07
C ASP A 439 -30.79 18.85 22.59
N ASP A 440 -31.68 19.65 23.16
CA ASP A 440 -31.79 19.76 24.63
C ASP A 440 -32.12 18.42 25.31
N SER A 441 -32.87 17.52 24.65
CA SER A 441 -33.21 16.19 25.16
C SER A 441 -31.99 15.25 25.17
N SER A 442 -31.21 15.26 24.09
CA SER A 442 -29.95 14.51 24.00
C SER A 442 -28.93 14.98 25.03
N PHE A 443 -28.79 16.30 25.18
CA PHE A 443 -27.86 16.88 26.15
C PHE A 443 -28.25 16.52 27.59
N ALA A 444 -29.54 16.60 27.92
CA ALA A 444 -30.03 16.22 29.24
C ALA A 444 -29.76 14.74 29.56
N THR A 445 -29.97 13.85 28.59
CA THR A 445 -29.67 12.41 28.71
C THR A 445 -28.19 12.18 28.99
N TYR A 446 -27.31 12.85 28.24
CA TYR A 446 -25.86 12.75 28.46
C TYR A 446 -25.44 13.29 29.83
N CYS A 447 -25.97 14.45 30.26
CA CYS A 447 -25.74 14.99 31.60
C CYS A 447 -26.16 14.01 32.70
N GLU A 448 -27.30 13.32 32.54
CA GLU A 448 -27.75 12.29 33.49
C GLU A 448 -26.78 11.09 33.55
N GLN A 449 -26.25 10.65 32.40
CA GLN A 449 -25.27 9.55 32.34
C GLN A 449 -23.98 9.86 33.10
N ILE A 450 -23.49 11.10 33.01
CA ILE A 450 -22.25 11.53 33.70
C ILE A 450 -22.50 12.08 35.11
N GLY A 451 -23.75 12.21 35.54
CA GLY A 451 -24.13 12.69 36.87
C GLY A 451 -24.03 14.21 37.07
N VAL A 452 -24.18 14.98 36.00
CA VAL A 452 -24.13 16.46 35.98
C VAL A 452 -25.54 17.04 35.84
N SER A 453 -25.82 18.21 36.44
CA SER A 453 -27.13 18.87 36.33
C SER A 453 -27.26 19.60 35.00
N SER A 454 -28.31 19.30 34.23
CA SER A 454 -28.64 19.96 32.96
C SER A 454 -29.61 21.14 33.10
N THR A 455 -29.95 21.55 34.33
CA THR A 455 -30.95 22.59 34.59
C THR A 455 -30.47 24.02 34.31
N GLU A 456 -29.15 24.22 34.22
CA GLU A 456 -28.53 25.51 33.96
C GLU A 456 -27.88 25.50 32.57
N ASN A 457 -27.86 26.65 31.90
CA ASN A 457 -27.16 26.77 30.61
C ASN A 457 -25.65 26.76 30.86
N GLY A 458 -24.93 25.93 30.13
CA GLY A 458 -23.49 25.77 30.32
C GLY A 458 -22.92 24.68 29.43
N SER A 459 -21.64 24.39 29.64
CA SER A 459 -20.88 23.40 28.88
C SER A 459 -20.42 22.25 29.77
N VAL A 460 -20.46 21.03 29.23
CA VAL A 460 -19.70 19.91 29.77
C VAL A 460 -18.39 19.83 29.00
N VAL A 461 -17.27 19.87 29.70
CA VAL A 461 -15.93 19.91 29.09
C VAL A 461 -15.30 18.52 29.05
N LEU A 462 -14.83 18.08 27.89
CA LEU A 462 -14.05 16.85 27.74
C LEU A 462 -12.64 17.04 28.32
N ASN A 463 -12.45 16.60 29.56
CA ASN A 463 -11.21 16.74 30.31
C ASN A 463 -10.26 15.56 30.11
N ARG A 464 -9.76 15.40 28.89
CA ARG A 464 -8.73 14.41 28.59
C ARG A 464 -7.76 14.90 27.51
N ILE A 465 -6.48 14.57 27.66
CA ILE A 465 -5.43 14.87 26.68
C ILE A 465 -4.59 13.63 26.45
N TRP A 466 -4.17 13.40 25.20
CA TRP A 466 -3.40 12.21 24.83
C TRP A 466 -1.96 12.31 25.37
N ASP A 467 -1.53 11.29 26.13
CA ASP A 467 -0.12 11.13 26.52
C ASP A 467 0.68 10.52 25.35
N ASN A 468 1.17 11.37 24.45
CA ASN A 468 2.00 10.96 23.32
C ASN A 468 3.44 10.56 23.70
N ILE A 469 3.84 10.73 24.98
CA ILE A 469 5.18 10.41 25.47
C ILE A 469 5.26 8.93 25.86
N ASN A 470 4.25 8.48 26.62
CA ASN A 470 4.22 7.10 27.14
C ASN A 470 3.32 6.17 26.32
N SER A 471 2.42 6.72 25.49
CA SER A 471 1.52 5.93 24.63
C SER A 471 1.70 6.28 23.14
N ASN A 472 1.08 5.50 22.25
CA ASN A 472 1.17 5.72 20.80
C ASN A 472 -0.21 5.96 20.19
N PHE A 473 -0.25 6.46 18.96
CA PHE A 473 -1.50 6.91 18.32
C PHE A 473 -2.55 5.80 18.15
N ARG A 474 -2.14 4.52 18.16
CA ARG A 474 -3.04 3.36 18.01
C ARG A 474 -3.61 2.89 19.34
N TYR A 475 -2.84 3.00 20.43
CA TYR A 475 -3.26 2.65 21.78
C TYR A 475 -3.07 3.86 22.68
N LYS A 476 -3.91 4.88 22.45
CA LYS A 476 -3.85 6.17 23.16
C LYS A 476 -4.20 5.98 24.63
N GLU A 477 -3.32 6.41 25.52
CA GLU A 477 -3.64 6.60 26.93
C GLU A 477 -3.89 8.08 27.18
N TYR A 478 -4.93 8.38 27.97
CA TYR A 478 -5.34 9.75 28.24
C TYR A 478 -5.12 10.10 29.71
N VAL A 479 -4.64 11.33 29.94
CA VAL A 479 -4.54 11.94 31.27
C VAL A 479 -5.52 13.12 31.37
N PRO A 480 -5.92 13.55 32.58
CA PRO A 480 -6.74 14.76 32.73
C PRO A 480 -6.03 15.96 32.12
N PHE A 481 -6.74 16.79 31.36
CA PHE A 481 -6.19 18.00 30.73
C PHE A 481 -6.05 19.11 31.77
N LEU A 482 -7.14 19.41 32.46
CA LEU A 482 -7.30 20.50 33.43
C LEU A 482 -7.45 19.95 34.85
N SER A 483 -7.01 20.75 35.81
CA SER A 483 -7.36 20.60 37.22
C SER A 483 -8.83 21.04 37.36
N GLU A 484 -9.72 20.16 37.82
CA GLU A 484 -11.20 20.32 37.87
C GLU A 484 -11.68 21.42 38.85
N ASN A 485 -11.15 22.64 38.73
CA ASN A 485 -11.30 23.75 39.67
C ASN A 485 -11.85 25.02 39.00
N GLN A 486 -12.30 24.93 37.75
CA GLN A 486 -12.81 26.08 36.99
C GLN A 486 -14.32 25.99 36.85
N ASP A 487 -15.00 27.02 37.32
CA ASP A 487 -16.47 27.15 37.26
C ASP A 487 -16.93 27.75 35.91
N THR A 488 -16.03 28.40 35.17
CA THR A 488 -16.30 29.03 33.87
C THR A 488 -15.18 28.77 32.87
N MET A 489 -15.53 28.77 31.58
CA MET A 489 -14.62 28.70 30.44
C MET A 489 -14.82 29.91 29.53
N THR A 490 -13.72 30.49 29.06
CA THR A 490 -13.77 31.57 28.08
C THR A 490 -13.58 30.97 26.69
N LEU A 491 -14.62 31.04 25.87
CA LEU A 491 -14.60 30.67 24.47
C LEU A 491 -14.44 31.92 23.60
N GLN A 492 -13.74 31.77 22.49
CA GLN A 492 -13.37 32.83 21.57
C GLN A 492 -13.65 32.36 20.15
N ASN A 493 -14.16 33.27 19.31
CA ASN A 493 -14.34 33.01 17.89
C ASN A 493 -12.96 32.84 17.22
N MET A 494 -12.84 31.90 16.27
CA MET A 494 -11.59 31.63 15.55
C MET A 494 -11.15 32.79 14.66
N GLU A 495 -12.11 33.54 14.11
CA GLU A 495 -11.89 34.56 13.09
C GLU A 495 -11.86 35.97 13.69
N ASP A 496 -12.63 36.19 14.76
CA ASP A 496 -12.62 37.45 15.52
C ASP A 496 -12.14 37.24 16.96
N ALA A 497 -10.86 37.55 17.20
CA ALA A 497 -10.26 37.47 18.52
C ALA A 497 -10.91 38.40 19.56
N ALA A 498 -11.66 39.43 19.17
CA ALA A 498 -12.39 40.28 20.12
C ALA A 498 -13.72 39.65 20.58
N ALA A 499 -14.30 38.76 19.78
CA ALA A 499 -15.54 38.07 20.09
C ALA A 499 -15.28 36.91 21.06
N THR A 500 -15.53 37.18 22.35
CA THR A 500 -15.35 36.22 23.45
C THR A 500 -16.62 36.09 24.26
N VAL A 501 -16.89 34.86 24.73
CA VAL A 501 -18.02 34.55 25.61
C VAL A 501 -17.55 33.70 26.77
N GLU A 502 -18.06 33.99 27.96
CA GLU A 502 -17.80 33.19 29.16
C GLU A 502 -18.98 32.24 29.40
N ILE A 503 -18.72 30.94 29.40
CA ILE A 503 -19.71 29.88 29.60
C ILE A 503 -19.48 29.18 30.93
N SER A 504 -20.55 28.88 31.67
CA SER A 504 -20.46 28.10 32.91
C SER A 504 -20.11 26.65 32.62
N VAL A 505 -19.16 26.09 33.38
CA VAL A 505 -18.80 24.67 33.31
C VAL A 505 -19.75 23.88 34.20
N LEU A 506 -20.62 23.09 33.59
CA LEU A 506 -21.54 22.21 34.31
C LEU A 506 -20.79 21.02 34.93
N GLY A 507 -19.74 20.55 34.26
CA GLY A 507 -18.87 19.50 34.75
C GLY A 507 -17.76 19.14 33.78
N PHE A 508 -16.76 18.43 34.31
CA PHE A 508 -15.68 17.82 33.53
C PHE A 508 -15.97 16.33 33.34
N THR A 509 -15.76 15.82 32.13
CA THR A 509 -15.94 14.40 31.80
C THR A 509 -14.70 13.83 31.12
N LYS A 510 -14.44 12.54 31.32
CA LYS A 510 -13.41 11.80 30.55
C LYS A 510 -14.02 10.96 29.43
N GLU A 511 -15.32 10.73 29.52
CA GLU A 511 -16.09 9.92 28.58
C GLU A 511 -16.98 10.87 27.78
N PRO A 512 -16.73 11.03 26.47
CA PRO A 512 -17.60 11.84 25.61
C PRO A 512 -18.96 11.15 25.43
N PRO A 513 -20.00 11.87 24.95
CA PRO A 513 -21.21 11.22 24.48
C PRO A 513 -20.86 10.23 23.37
N VAL A 514 -21.61 9.14 23.29
CA VAL A 514 -21.41 8.11 22.27
C VAL A 514 -21.85 8.66 20.91
N LEU A 515 -20.89 9.14 20.12
CA LEU A 515 -21.05 9.73 18.80
C LEU A 515 -20.02 9.13 17.82
N ARG A 516 -20.30 9.22 16.51
CA ARG A 516 -19.35 8.84 15.45
C ARG A 516 -18.42 10.04 15.13
N GLU A 517 -17.76 10.58 16.15
CA GLU A 517 -16.88 11.75 16.01
C GLU A 517 -15.47 11.44 16.53
N GLU A 518 -14.46 11.93 15.83
CA GLU A 518 -13.09 12.00 16.33
C GLU A 518 -12.81 13.39 16.88
N TYR A 519 -12.30 13.45 18.10
CA TYR A 519 -11.84 14.69 18.70
C TYR A 519 -10.33 14.78 18.60
N ASP A 520 -9.84 15.98 18.30
CA ASP A 520 -8.41 16.27 18.27
C ASP A 520 -7.74 15.93 19.60
N ASN A 521 -6.51 15.43 19.50
CA ASN A 521 -5.80 14.86 20.65
C ASN A 521 -5.48 15.87 21.77
N TYR A 522 -5.44 17.16 21.42
CA TYR A 522 -5.04 18.25 22.31
C TYR A 522 -6.08 19.39 22.35
N ALA A 523 -7.34 19.08 22.04
CA ALA A 523 -8.45 20.02 22.11
C ALA A 523 -9.27 19.88 23.41
N LEU A 524 -9.89 20.99 23.83
CA LEU A 524 -10.83 21.06 24.94
C LEU A 524 -12.27 21.10 24.42
N VAL A 525 -12.78 19.94 24.02
CA VAL A 525 -14.12 19.80 23.43
C VAL A 525 -15.20 20.22 24.43
N GLN A 526 -16.16 21.01 23.94
CA GLN A 526 -17.29 21.55 24.68
C GLN A 526 -18.57 20.85 24.22
N PHE A 527 -19.32 20.25 25.13
CA PHE A 527 -20.67 19.75 24.84
C PHE A 527 -21.68 20.76 25.40
N VAL A 528 -22.56 21.27 24.54
CA VAL A 528 -23.58 22.27 24.90
C VAL A 528 -24.95 21.86 24.39
N SER A 529 -26.00 22.33 25.07
CA SER A 529 -27.37 22.18 24.58
C SER A 529 -27.71 23.22 23.51
N LEU A 530 -28.71 22.95 22.68
CA LEU A 530 -29.22 23.89 21.67
C LEU A 530 -29.69 25.21 22.30
N SER A 531 -30.34 25.13 23.47
CA SER A 531 -30.74 26.33 24.23
C SER A 531 -29.56 27.17 24.72
N THR A 532 -28.42 26.52 25.00
CA THR A 532 -27.17 27.22 25.36
C THR A 532 -26.50 27.80 24.12
N TRP A 533 -26.48 27.05 23.01
CA TRP A 533 -25.93 27.51 21.73
C TRP A 533 -26.60 28.80 21.24
N LYS A 534 -27.94 28.87 21.26
CA LYS A 534 -28.71 30.08 20.91
C LYS A 534 -28.33 31.34 21.68
N GLN A 535 -27.67 31.21 22.83
CA GLN A 535 -27.21 32.35 23.62
C GLN A 535 -25.81 32.82 23.20
N ILE A 536 -25.00 31.93 22.66
CA ILE A 536 -23.58 32.18 22.36
C ILE A 536 -23.30 32.27 20.85
N GLU A 537 -24.20 31.76 19.99
CA GLU A 537 -24.02 31.67 18.54
C GLU A 537 -23.68 33.02 17.90
N GLY A 538 -24.34 34.11 18.34
CA GLY A 538 -24.11 35.43 17.77
C GLY A 538 -22.75 36.03 18.11
N THR A 539 -21.99 35.42 19.02
CA THR A 539 -20.61 35.81 19.36
C THR A 539 -19.60 34.82 18.81
N ILE A 540 -19.84 33.51 18.97
CA ILE A 540 -18.89 32.47 18.57
C ILE A 540 -18.95 32.16 17.07
N GLY A 541 -20.13 32.20 16.45
CA GLY A 541 -20.31 31.85 15.05
C GLY A 541 -19.84 30.43 14.70
N ASN A 542 -19.53 30.19 13.42
CA ASN A 542 -18.78 29.01 12.95
C ASN A 542 -19.44 27.65 13.21
N ALA A 543 -20.77 27.56 13.22
CA ALA A 543 -21.45 26.27 13.14
C ALA A 543 -21.27 25.68 11.73
N GLU A 544 -20.94 24.40 11.67
CA GLU A 544 -20.95 23.64 10.42
C GLU A 544 -22.35 23.66 9.79
N PRO A 545 -22.45 23.56 8.45
CA PRO A 545 -23.74 23.62 7.76
C PRO A 545 -24.65 22.44 8.10
N ASP A 546 -24.06 21.27 8.36
CA ASP A 546 -24.78 20.01 8.47
C ASP A 546 -25.23 19.70 9.90
N THR A 547 -26.35 18.98 10.00
CA THR A 547 -26.83 18.40 11.27
C THR A 547 -26.78 16.89 11.18
N TYR A 548 -26.32 16.27 12.25
CA TYR A 548 -26.10 14.84 12.35
C TYR A 548 -27.11 14.20 13.28
N ILE A 549 -27.69 13.09 12.86
CA ILE A 549 -28.61 12.27 13.66
C ILE A 549 -27.98 10.90 13.81
N ARG A 550 -27.60 10.56 15.05
CA ARG A 550 -27.05 9.26 15.39
C ARG A 550 -28.10 8.42 16.08
N ILE A 551 -28.42 7.26 15.51
CA ILE A 551 -29.29 6.26 16.13
C ILE A 551 -28.45 5.04 16.51
N LEU A 552 -28.58 4.61 17.76
CA LEU A 552 -27.95 3.42 18.32
C LEU A 552 -29.04 2.52 18.92
N SER A 553 -29.08 1.24 18.56
CA SER A 553 -30.07 0.34 19.17
C SER A 553 -29.58 -0.21 20.51
N GLU A 554 -30.50 -0.36 21.46
CA GLU A 554 -30.21 -0.96 22.77
C GLU A 554 -29.75 -2.44 22.70
N LYS A 555 -29.93 -3.10 21.55
CA LYS A 555 -29.59 -4.51 21.31
C LYS A 555 -28.98 -4.68 19.94
N GLU A 556 -28.10 -5.67 19.79
CA GLU A 556 -27.59 -6.08 18.48
C GLU A 556 -28.76 -6.44 17.54
N ARG A 557 -28.86 -5.71 16.44
CA ARG A 557 -29.88 -5.90 15.41
C ARG A 557 -29.32 -6.56 14.16
N THR A 558 -30.19 -7.22 13.41
CA THR A 558 -29.89 -7.78 12.09
C THR A 558 -29.96 -6.69 11.00
N LEU A 559 -29.35 -6.92 9.83
CA LEU A 559 -29.41 -6.00 8.70
C LEU A 559 -30.85 -5.58 8.37
N THR A 560 -31.79 -6.55 8.35
CA THR A 560 -33.21 -6.28 8.09
C THR A 560 -33.86 -5.37 9.10
N GLU A 561 -33.45 -5.44 10.38
CA GLU A 561 -34.00 -4.58 11.43
C GLU A 561 -33.41 -3.18 11.38
N LEU A 562 -32.12 -3.05 11.04
CA LEU A 562 -31.51 -1.74 10.81
C LEU A 562 -32.07 -1.06 9.55
N SER A 563 -32.29 -1.79 8.46
CA SER A 563 -32.93 -1.25 7.26
C SER A 563 -34.38 -0.79 7.50
N MET A 564 -35.08 -1.38 8.48
CA MET A 564 -36.40 -0.88 8.90
C MET A 564 -36.27 0.46 9.63
N ILE A 565 -35.30 0.60 10.54
CA ILE A 565 -35.01 1.88 11.21
C ILE A 565 -34.60 2.94 10.20
N GLU A 566 -33.71 2.60 9.27
CA GLU A 566 -33.28 3.45 8.16
C GLU A 566 -34.49 3.96 7.36
N THR A 567 -35.39 3.05 6.96
CA THR A 567 -36.63 3.43 6.24
C THR A 567 -37.55 4.31 7.09
N GLU A 568 -37.68 4.03 8.39
CA GLU A 568 -38.49 4.81 9.31
C GLU A 568 -37.93 6.23 9.48
N LEU A 569 -36.61 6.35 9.66
CA LEU A 569 -35.90 7.62 9.72
C LEU A 569 -36.06 8.41 8.42
N THR A 570 -35.87 7.78 7.26
CA THR A 570 -36.11 8.42 5.94
C THR A 570 -37.53 8.95 5.81
N ASN A 571 -38.53 8.25 6.35
CA ASN A 571 -39.93 8.71 6.32
C ASN A 571 -40.16 9.92 7.25
N VAL A 572 -39.49 9.97 8.40
CA VAL A 572 -39.57 11.11 9.34
C VAL A 572 -38.89 12.35 8.76
N LEU A 573 -37.73 12.20 8.12
CA LEU A 573 -36.99 13.30 7.51
C LEU A 573 -37.71 13.94 6.30
N GLY A 574 -38.67 13.22 5.70
CA GLY A 574 -39.52 13.75 4.63
C GLY A 574 -38.79 13.88 3.29
N HIS A 575 -39.23 14.81 2.44
CA HIS A 575 -38.64 15.05 1.11
C HIS A 575 -38.16 16.49 0.89
N ASP A 576 -38.33 17.36 1.89
CA ASP A 576 -38.03 18.79 1.78
C ASP A 576 -36.59 19.13 2.21
N ILE A 577 -35.88 18.17 2.81
CA ILE A 577 -34.51 18.29 3.32
C ILE A 577 -33.62 17.33 2.50
N SER A 578 -32.43 17.79 2.10
CA SER A 578 -31.42 16.90 1.50
C SER A 578 -30.70 16.15 2.61
N PHE A 579 -30.62 14.83 2.51
CA PHE A 579 -29.98 14.02 3.54
C PHE A 579 -29.40 12.72 2.99
N GLU A 580 -28.35 12.25 3.65
CA GLU A 580 -27.79 10.92 3.47
C GLU A 580 -28.07 10.08 4.72
N VAL A 581 -28.47 8.81 4.55
CA VAL A 581 -28.64 7.86 5.66
C VAL A 581 -27.75 6.65 5.44
N GLU A 582 -26.93 6.34 6.43
CA GLU A 582 -26.03 5.20 6.44
C GLU A 582 -26.46 4.16 7.46
N ASN A 583 -26.20 2.90 7.14
CA ASN A 583 -26.48 1.75 7.99
C ASN A 583 -25.18 0.98 8.24
N ARG A 584 -24.79 0.85 9.50
CA ARG A 584 -23.51 0.27 9.90
C ARG A 584 -23.26 -1.13 9.33
N ILE A 585 -24.28 -1.99 9.32
CA ILE A 585 -24.10 -3.38 8.83
C ILE A 585 -23.96 -3.37 7.31
N GLN A 586 -24.73 -2.53 6.61
CA GLN A 586 -24.63 -2.40 5.16
C GLN A 586 -23.27 -1.84 4.76
N GLU A 587 -22.81 -0.78 5.41
CA GLU A 587 -21.50 -0.18 5.20
C GLU A 587 -20.36 -1.18 5.45
N LYS A 588 -20.46 -2.00 6.50
CA LYS A 588 -19.50 -3.08 6.76
C LYS A 588 -19.49 -4.13 5.65
N ILE A 589 -20.66 -4.52 5.13
CA ILE A 589 -20.77 -5.46 4.00
C ILE A 589 -20.12 -4.87 2.75
N ASP A 590 -20.38 -3.60 2.47
CA ASP A 590 -19.87 -2.89 1.30
C ASP A 590 -18.35 -2.75 1.36
N ASN A 591 -17.80 -2.35 2.52
CA ASN A 591 -16.36 -2.30 2.69
C ASN A 591 -15.70 -3.69 2.68
N ASP A 592 -16.32 -4.71 3.29
CA ASP A 592 -15.82 -6.08 3.20
C ASP A 592 -15.80 -6.57 1.74
N ALA A 593 -16.78 -6.18 0.92
CA ALA A 593 -16.79 -6.46 -0.51
C ALA A 593 -15.62 -5.77 -1.23
N MET A 594 -15.33 -4.50 -0.94
CA MET A 594 -14.14 -3.80 -1.47
C MET A 594 -12.84 -4.47 -1.05
N LEU A 595 -12.66 -4.76 0.24
CA LEU A 595 -11.48 -5.44 0.76
C LEU A 595 -11.30 -6.82 0.13
N ASN A 596 -12.39 -7.55 -0.14
CA ASN A 596 -12.33 -8.83 -0.85
C ASN A 596 -11.95 -8.66 -2.32
N GLY A 597 -12.44 -7.61 -3.00
CA GLY A 597 -12.00 -7.24 -4.34
C GLY A 597 -10.49 -6.97 -4.42
N TYR A 598 -9.97 -6.16 -3.49
CA TYR A 598 -8.53 -5.92 -3.36
C TYR A 598 -7.75 -7.21 -3.10
N LYS A 599 -8.20 -8.03 -2.13
CA LYS A 599 -7.59 -9.34 -1.81
C LYS A 599 -7.55 -10.26 -3.03
N LEU A 600 -8.57 -10.24 -3.89
CA LEU A 600 -8.60 -11.06 -5.11
C LEU A 600 -7.52 -10.64 -6.10
N ILE A 601 -7.40 -9.35 -6.41
CA ILE A 601 -6.41 -8.82 -7.36
C ILE A 601 -5.00 -9.10 -6.87
N ILE A 602 -4.74 -8.76 -5.61
CA ILE A 602 -3.45 -8.96 -4.96
C ILE A 602 -3.12 -10.45 -4.89
N GLY A 603 -4.10 -11.27 -4.50
CA GLY A 603 -3.97 -12.73 -4.47
C GLY A 603 -3.61 -13.30 -5.84
N ALA A 604 -4.23 -12.81 -6.91
CA ALA A 604 -3.90 -13.21 -8.27
C ALA A 604 -2.47 -12.80 -8.68
N LEU A 605 -2.04 -11.58 -8.34
CA LEU A 605 -0.66 -11.12 -8.56
C LEU A 605 0.35 -11.99 -7.79
N CYS A 606 0.06 -12.30 -6.53
CA CYS A 606 0.82 -13.21 -5.67
C CYS A 606 0.97 -14.60 -6.30
N VAL A 607 -0.13 -15.19 -6.79
CA VAL A 607 -0.12 -16.48 -7.48
C VAL A 607 0.72 -16.44 -8.75
N LEU A 608 0.66 -15.33 -9.50
CA LEU A 608 1.43 -15.15 -10.72
C LEU A 608 2.93 -15.02 -10.43
N LEU A 609 3.31 -14.23 -9.42
CA LEU A 609 4.69 -14.15 -8.90
C LEU A 609 5.21 -15.52 -8.48
N ALA A 610 4.37 -16.27 -7.77
CA ALA A 610 4.70 -17.61 -7.33
C ALA A 610 4.98 -18.54 -8.51
N PHE A 611 4.10 -18.53 -9.50
CA PHE A 611 4.24 -19.34 -10.71
C PHE A 611 5.51 -18.99 -11.50
N ILE A 612 5.84 -17.70 -11.62
CA ILE A 612 7.07 -17.22 -12.25
C ILE A 612 8.31 -17.80 -11.55
N GLY A 613 8.37 -17.68 -10.23
CA GLY A 613 9.49 -18.21 -9.42
C GLY A 613 9.64 -19.71 -9.60
N ILE A 614 8.53 -20.45 -9.50
CA ILE A 614 8.48 -21.91 -9.63
C ILE A 614 8.88 -22.37 -11.04
N ALA A 615 8.36 -21.74 -12.10
CA ALA A 615 8.68 -22.07 -13.49
C ALA A 615 10.17 -21.87 -13.79
N ASN A 616 10.75 -20.78 -13.28
CA ASN A 616 12.19 -20.52 -13.41
C ASN A 616 13.04 -21.59 -12.70
N VAL A 617 12.63 -22.01 -11.51
CA VAL A 617 13.30 -23.06 -10.75
C VAL A 617 13.25 -24.39 -11.49
N PHE A 618 12.07 -24.75 -11.99
CA PHE A 618 11.88 -25.96 -12.77
C PHE A 618 12.79 -25.97 -14.01
N SER A 619 12.80 -24.87 -14.78
CA SER A 619 13.64 -24.71 -15.97
C SER A 619 15.13 -24.80 -15.63
N ASN A 620 15.56 -24.13 -14.56
CA ASN A 620 16.94 -24.18 -14.08
C ASN A 620 17.39 -25.58 -13.68
N THR A 621 16.59 -26.26 -12.87
CA THR A 621 16.92 -27.61 -12.40
C THR A 621 17.00 -28.59 -13.56
N LEU A 622 16.09 -28.49 -14.54
CA LEU A 622 16.14 -29.33 -15.74
C LEU A 622 17.39 -29.04 -16.59
N GLY A 623 17.75 -27.76 -16.74
CA GLY A 623 18.98 -27.33 -17.41
C GLY A 623 20.24 -27.85 -16.72
N PHE A 624 20.28 -27.79 -15.38
CA PHE A 624 21.38 -28.29 -14.55
C PHE A 624 21.58 -29.80 -14.72
N ILE A 625 20.50 -30.57 -14.67
CA ILE A 625 20.54 -32.02 -14.89
C ILE A 625 21.04 -32.35 -16.30
N ARG A 626 20.57 -31.62 -17.33
CA ARG A 626 20.98 -31.84 -18.72
C ARG A 626 22.47 -31.57 -18.93
N GLN A 627 23.02 -30.53 -18.31
CA GLN A 627 24.45 -30.18 -18.40
C GLN A 627 25.35 -31.24 -17.75
N ARG A 628 24.82 -32.01 -16.79
CA ARG A 628 25.57 -33.02 -16.02
C ARG A 628 25.41 -34.45 -16.50
N LYS A 629 24.82 -34.68 -17.69
CA LYS A 629 24.60 -36.03 -18.24
C LYS A 629 25.87 -36.89 -18.27
N ARG A 630 27.03 -36.35 -18.67
CA ARG A 630 28.32 -37.06 -18.71
C ARG A 630 28.88 -37.38 -17.32
N GLU A 631 28.62 -36.51 -16.33
CA GLU A 631 29.00 -36.75 -14.93
C GLU A 631 28.24 -37.94 -14.37
N PHE A 632 26.91 -37.98 -14.59
CA PHE A 632 26.06 -39.10 -14.17
C PHE A 632 26.42 -40.41 -14.86
N ALA A 633 26.74 -40.37 -16.16
CA ALA A 633 27.22 -41.55 -16.88
C ALA A 633 28.50 -42.12 -16.25
N ARG A 634 29.46 -41.26 -15.89
CA ARG A 634 30.70 -41.68 -15.19
C ARG A 634 30.41 -42.30 -13.82
N TYR A 635 29.49 -41.74 -13.05
CA TYR A 635 29.12 -42.34 -11.77
C TYR A 635 28.53 -43.73 -11.95
N MET A 636 27.66 -43.93 -12.93
CA MET A 636 27.13 -45.26 -13.26
C MET A 636 28.22 -46.21 -13.75
N SER A 637 29.21 -45.75 -14.53
CA SER A 637 30.35 -46.57 -14.97
C SER A 637 31.27 -47.01 -13.82
N ILE A 638 31.38 -46.20 -12.76
CA ILE A 638 32.18 -46.53 -11.56
C ILE A 638 31.40 -47.46 -10.59
N GLY A 639 30.14 -47.78 -10.91
CA GLY A 639 29.31 -48.72 -10.13
C GLY A 639 28.26 -48.04 -9.24
N MET A 640 27.99 -46.74 -9.40
CA MET A 640 26.91 -46.08 -8.66
C MET A 640 25.55 -46.60 -9.13
N THR A 641 24.77 -47.16 -8.20
CA THR A 641 23.45 -47.70 -8.51
C THR A 641 22.44 -46.58 -8.86
N PRO A 642 21.40 -46.87 -9.66
CA PRO A 642 20.29 -45.94 -9.91
C PRO A 642 19.61 -45.43 -8.63
N GLU A 643 19.60 -46.22 -7.57
CA GLU A 643 19.08 -45.82 -6.25
C GLU A 643 20.00 -44.80 -5.56
N GLY A 644 21.32 -44.99 -5.61
CA GLY A 644 22.29 -44.01 -5.12
C GLY A 644 22.20 -42.68 -5.87
N MET A 645 22.01 -42.72 -7.19
CA MET A 645 21.70 -41.55 -8.02
C MET A 645 20.44 -40.82 -7.54
N ARG A 646 19.35 -41.54 -7.25
CA ARG A 646 18.10 -40.94 -6.76
C ARG A 646 18.29 -40.27 -5.40
N LYS A 647 19.03 -40.88 -4.47
CA LYS A 647 19.37 -40.28 -3.17
C LYS A 647 20.14 -38.97 -3.35
N MET A 648 21.12 -38.95 -4.25
CA MET A 648 21.86 -37.74 -4.60
C MET A 648 20.95 -36.64 -5.14
N PHE A 649 20.01 -36.96 -6.04
CA PHE A 649 19.03 -35.99 -6.57
C PHE A 649 18.12 -35.42 -5.49
N TRP A 650 17.68 -36.23 -4.52
CA TRP A 650 16.89 -35.75 -3.38
C TRP A 650 17.67 -34.74 -2.54
N ILE A 651 18.96 -35.00 -2.29
CA ILE A 651 19.81 -34.08 -1.53
C ILE A 651 20.02 -32.78 -2.29
N GLU A 652 20.25 -32.84 -3.61
CA GLU A 652 20.39 -31.63 -4.42
C GLU A 652 19.09 -30.83 -4.49
N ALA A 653 17.95 -31.50 -4.65
CA ALA A 653 16.62 -30.89 -4.61
C ALA A 653 16.40 -30.14 -3.29
N LEU A 654 16.73 -30.76 -2.16
CA LEU A 654 16.60 -30.15 -0.84
C LEU A 654 17.47 -28.90 -0.70
N VAL A 655 18.70 -28.90 -1.21
CA VAL A 655 19.60 -27.74 -1.13
C VAL A 655 19.18 -26.61 -2.08
N ILE A 656 18.70 -26.95 -3.28
CA ILE A 656 18.25 -25.96 -4.27
C ILE A 656 16.96 -25.28 -3.81
N ALA A 657 16.01 -26.05 -3.27
CA ALA A 657 14.75 -25.52 -2.73
C ALA A 657 14.94 -24.83 -1.36
N GLY A 658 15.70 -25.45 -0.47
CA GLY A 658 15.82 -25.02 0.92
C GLY A 658 16.67 -23.76 1.11
N ARG A 659 17.70 -23.52 0.28
CA ARG A 659 18.54 -22.31 0.41
C ARG A 659 17.74 -21.00 0.26
N PRO A 660 16.90 -20.84 -0.77
CA PRO A 660 16.05 -19.67 -0.89
C PRO A 660 15.13 -19.48 0.31
N VAL A 661 14.51 -20.56 0.80
CA VAL A 661 13.64 -20.50 1.98
C VAL A 661 14.38 -20.04 3.23
N LEU A 662 15.57 -20.60 3.49
CA LEU A 662 16.41 -20.24 4.63
C LEU A 662 16.93 -18.79 4.58
N ILE A 663 17.02 -18.19 3.39
CA ILE A 663 17.44 -16.79 3.22
C ILE A 663 16.24 -15.85 3.33
N THR A 664 15.14 -16.18 2.66
CA THR A 664 13.97 -15.31 2.55
C THR A 664 13.18 -15.21 3.85
N LEU A 665 13.00 -16.31 4.60
CA LEU A 665 12.19 -16.27 5.83
C LEU A 665 12.76 -15.31 6.88
N PRO A 666 14.07 -15.34 7.25
CA PRO A 666 14.62 -14.36 8.19
C PRO A 666 14.50 -12.92 7.71
N ILE A 667 14.73 -12.65 6.42
CA ILE A 667 14.58 -11.31 5.86
C ILE A 667 13.13 -10.84 5.95
N THR A 668 12.18 -11.74 5.70
CA THR A 668 10.73 -11.44 5.81
C THR A 668 10.37 -11.15 7.26
N VAL A 669 10.87 -11.93 8.22
CA VAL A 669 10.63 -11.69 9.66
C VAL A 669 11.19 -10.34 10.11
N VAL A 670 12.42 -10.00 9.71
CA VAL A 670 13.02 -8.69 10.01
C VAL A 670 12.20 -7.55 9.40
N PHE A 671 11.76 -7.71 8.15
CA PHE A 671 10.92 -6.72 7.50
C PHE A 671 9.56 -6.55 8.21
N VAL A 672 8.88 -7.65 8.52
CA VAL A 672 7.61 -7.63 9.25
C VAL A 672 7.79 -6.99 10.62
N TRP A 673 8.88 -7.29 11.33
CA TRP A 673 9.20 -6.64 12.60
C TRP A 673 9.37 -5.12 12.45
N LEU A 674 10.16 -4.67 11.47
CA LEU A 674 10.32 -3.24 11.17
C LEU A 674 8.98 -2.57 10.85
N MET A 675 8.13 -3.23 10.08
CA MET A 675 6.82 -2.69 9.72
C MET A 675 5.86 -2.62 10.90
N ILE A 676 5.79 -3.67 11.73
CA ILE A 676 4.96 -3.66 12.95
C ILE A 676 5.42 -2.54 13.87
N THR A 677 6.74 -2.35 14.04
CA THR A 677 7.30 -1.24 14.83
C THR A 677 6.98 0.13 14.22
N ALA A 678 7.14 0.30 12.90
CA ALA A 678 6.85 1.56 12.21
C ALA A 678 5.35 1.91 12.23
N SER A 679 4.47 0.91 12.23
CA SER A 679 3.01 1.07 12.33
C SER A 679 2.48 1.08 13.77
N TYR A 680 3.39 1.02 14.77
CA TYR A 680 3.07 0.97 16.20
C TYR A 680 2.05 -0.12 16.57
N LEU A 681 1.98 -1.20 15.79
CA LEU A 681 1.03 -2.28 15.95
C LEU A 681 1.52 -3.29 17.00
N ASN A 682 0.61 -3.88 17.78
CA ASN A 682 0.98 -4.98 18.66
C ASN A 682 1.36 -6.23 17.84
N PRO A 683 2.56 -6.83 18.05
CA PRO A 683 2.99 -8.01 17.29
C PRO A 683 2.02 -9.20 17.34
N MET A 684 1.26 -9.35 18.42
CA MET A 684 0.31 -10.46 18.58
C MET A 684 -0.89 -10.36 17.62
N GLU A 685 -1.32 -9.15 17.28
CA GLU A 685 -2.43 -8.92 16.34
C GLU A 685 -2.04 -9.34 14.93
N PHE A 686 -0.83 -8.97 14.49
CA PHE A 686 -0.31 -9.44 13.21
C PHE A 686 -0.17 -10.96 13.19
N LEU A 687 0.34 -11.58 14.26
CA LEU A 687 0.53 -13.04 14.32
C LEU A 687 -0.79 -13.82 14.18
N ALA A 688 -1.91 -13.26 14.64
CA ALA A 688 -3.23 -13.91 14.54
C ALA A 688 -3.72 -14.04 13.09
N VAL A 689 -3.41 -13.06 12.24
CA VAL A 689 -3.88 -12.99 10.84
C VAL A 689 -2.73 -13.15 9.83
N ALA A 690 -1.53 -13.50 10.32
CA ALA A 690 -0.33 -13.61 9.50
C ALA A 690 -0.54 -14.59 8.33
N PRO A 691 -0.03 -14.28 7.12
CA PRO A 691 -0.31 -15.08 5.93
C PRO A 691 0.58 -16.32 5.83
N ILE A 692 0.61 -17.12 6.90
CA ILE A 692 1.45 -18.31 7.06
C ILE A 692 1.04 -19.38 6.05
N VAL A 693 -0.27 -19.59 5.85
CA VAL A 693 -0.78 -20.65 4.97
C VAL A 693 -0.34 -20.46 3.51
N PRO A 694 -0.54 -19.30 2.85
CA PRO A 694 -0.05 -19.11 1.49
C PRO A 694 1.48 -19.20 1.37
N ILE A 695 2.23 -18.74 2.37
CA ILE A 695 3.69 -18.86 2.42
C ILE A 695 4.12 -20.34 2.47
N LEU A 696 3.48 -21.15 3.32
CA LEU A 696 3.73 -22.58 3.39
C LEU A 696 3.35 -23.32 2.11
N LEU A 697 2.22 -22.95 1.49
CA LEU A 697 1.81 -23.50 0.18
C LEU A 697 2.83 -23.17 -0.91
N PHE A 698 3.35 -21.94 -0.94
CA PHE A 698 4.40 -21.56 -1.86
C PHE A 698 5.68 -22.37 -1.64
N ILE A 699 6.10 -22.53 -0.38
CA ILE A 699 7.25 -23.38 -0.02
C ILE A 699 7.02 -24.82 -0.48
N ALA A 700 5.86 -25.40 -0.20
CA ALA A 700 5.52 -26.76 -0.60
C ALA A 700 5.53 -26.92 -2.13
N ALA A 701 4.96 -25.97 -2.86
CA ALA A 701 4.98 -25.96 -4.32
C ALA A 701 6.42 -25.86 -4.86
N LEU A 702 7.25 -24.99 -4.28
CA LEU A 702 8.66 -24.85 -4.64
C LEU A 702 9.43 -26.17 -4.47
N PHE A 703 9.29 -26.85 -3.32
CA PHE A 703 9.88 -28.17 -3.12
C PHE A 703 9.32 -29.22 -4.10
N GLY A 704 8.00 -29.22 -4.31
CA GLY A 704 7.32 -30.15 -5.23
C GLY A 704 7.80 -30.02 -6.67
N PHE A 705 7.91 -28.80 -7.19
CA PHE A 705 8.37 -28.56 -8.56
C PHE A 705 9.87 -28.84 -8.74
N VAL A 706 10.71 -28.56 -7.74
CA VAL A 706 12.13 -28.96 -7.78
C VAL A 706 12.25 -30.48 -7.82
N ALA A 707 11.52 -31.19 -6.95
CA ALA A 707 11.50 -32.64 -6.92
C ALA A 707 10.98 -33.22 -8.25
N LEU A 708 9.93 -32.63 -8.82
CA LEU A 708 9.39 -33.02 -10.13
C LEU A 708 10.42 -32.82 -11.26
N ALA A 709 11.14 -31.69 -11.27
CA ALA A 709 12.19 -31.43 -12.25
C ALA A 709 13.31 -32.49 -12.17
N TYR A 710 13.74 -32.84 -10.95
CA TYR A 710 14.70 -33.92 -10.70
C TYR A 710 14.18 -35.30 -11.09
N TYR A 711 12.92 -35.58 -10.82
CA TYR A 711 12.29 -36.83 -11.22
C TYR A 711 12.24 -36.99 -12.74
N LEU A 712 11.75 -35.97 -13.45
CA LEU A 712 11.64 -35.99 -14.92
C LEU A 712 13.01 -36.00 -15.61
N GLY A 713 13.94 -35.16 -15.14
CA GLY A 713 15.31 -35.11 -15.64
C GLY A 713 16.07 -36.41 -15.36
N GLY A 714 16.00 -36.91 -14.13
CA GLY A 714 16.62 -38.16 -13.70
C GLY A 714 16.10 -39.37 -14.46
N LYS A 715 14.78 -39.47 -14.67
CA LYS A 715 14.16 -40.56 -15.45
C LYS A 715 14.68 -40.63 -16.89
N LYS A 716 14.94 -39.49 -17.54
CA LYS A 716 15.53 -39.44 -18.89
C LYS A 716 16.98 -39.90 -18.89
N ILE A 717 17.76 -39.51 -17.89
CA ILE A 717 19.19 -39.87 -17.81
C ILE A 717 19.39 -41.34 -17.46
N LEU A 718 18.62 -41.87 -16.50
CA LEU A 718 18.69 -43.27 -16.08
C LEU A 718 18.27 -44.26 -17.18
N LYS A 719 17.55 -43.79 -18.21
CA LYS A 719 17.14 -44.59 -19.37
C LYS A 719 18.08 -44.46 -20.58
N CYS A 720 19.08 -43.58 -20.53
CA CYS A 720 20.03 -43.42 -21.64
C CYS A 720 21.04 -44.57 -21.67
N ASP A 721 21.39 -45.04 -22.86
CA ASP A 721 22.52 -45.95 -23.05
C ASP A 721 23.82 -45.26 -22.56
N LEU A 722 24.57 -45.95 -21.71
CA LEU A 722 25.82 -45.47 -21.12
C LEU A 722 26.87 -45.16 -22.19
N VAL A 723 26.90 -45.99 -23.24
CA VAL A 723 27.83 -45.80 -24.36
C VAL A 723 27.49 -44.52 -25.10
N GLU A 724 26.23 -44.28 -25.39
CA GLU A 724 25.77 -43.07 -26.08
C GLU A 724 25.90 -41.79 -25.22
N ALA A 725 25.68 -41.90 -23.90
CA ALA A 725 25.89 -40.82 -22.95
C ALA A 725 27.37 -40.41 -22.82
N LEU A 726 28.31 -41.33 -23.02
CA LEU A 726 29.75 -41.08 -23.03
C LEU A 726 30.30 -40.69 -24.42
N ARG A 727 29.66 -41.15 -25.51
CA ARG A 727 30.13 -41.00 -26.90
C ARG A 727 29.69 -39.72 -27.61
N THR A 728 28.83 -38.90 -26.99
CA THR A 728 28.20 -37.71 -27.62
C THR A 728 29.21 -36.57 -27.87
N ASP A 729 30.09 -36.74 -28.85
CA ASP A 729 30.82 -35.70 -29.58
C ASP A 729 30.51 -35.75 -31.09
N TYR A 730 29.58 -36.59 -31.55
CA TYR A 730 29.24 -36.67 -32.96
C TYR A 730 27.73 -36.64 -33.18
N MET A 731 27.30 -35.60 -33.90
CA MET A 731 25.97 -35.35 -34.48
C MET A 731 25.00 -34.50 -33.65
N GLY A 732 24.82 -33.25 -34.12
CA GLY A 732 23.51 -32.70 -34.47
C GLY A 732 22.75 -31.94 -33.39
#